data_AF-A0A7C7QBY5-F1
#
_entry.id   AF-A0A7C7QBY5-F1
#
_cell.length_a   1.000
_cell.length_b   1.000
_cell.length_c   1.000
_cell.angle_alpha   90.00
_cell.angle_beta   90.00
_cell.angle_gamma   90.00
#
_symmetry.space_group_name_H-M   'P 1'
#
loop_
_entity.id
_entity.type
_entity.pdbx_description
1 polymer ?
#
loop_
_entity_poly.entity_id
_entity_poly.type
_entity_poly.pdbx_seq_one_letter_code
_entity_poly.pdbx_strand_id
1 'polypeptide(L)'
;MPALPYPTWRDALHIVVDSVKADWFGRELSLLREDYGDDSDEIGMIYTSMLASMLVTSTGLFAALQLPPEEVPAALTEIRETLTGLDFEGERKRLKRDERRYYDRFALFAASLFAELGDAMEALLNCYVAGDYDPEANPNDLIAEALEIAEEDLERAHHLITQAGAIALCSRPLWWRWQIEAYGPAEPWLIIIANLVGEYTSGGKTPLGPLEEARAEAERNVQQVQETIQKMMEEEIPEGQLPPPSPVGDLIEELIEQGEEQFTPEQLELCETHREEAIPALIDLATNEYLQMEDAPGGGYAPIHATQLLGELKAVEAIPALIDIVADVDPEAIIFSTAIHALEKIGPPALEEVLTFMHYSRDVETKTSLAEVVSRIGQKDERAYETLVAVWEEATWKEGKCLLAYPLALTGGERAIPVLQSALEDPNLDNILDHTEVAAALEELGVEAPPAPADWLLFEVDIGTVPQSVLSDISDPDHLMIFADVAPEEWRSHPDDLAHIYTNTEQARLNNLIAVQAISLPSEVSTFLTANLLEAAETLTFDASVRGYPRWLRKTYTHLAKCAGPGFQLHLVGVLLSLQHYLNEDYDIADDPDRLLAAARELSPEDEELRRLFGRAGALILHGRTFWPRWPVETDRPLSGWLDGLIEFRRSLERVGQIPLRPSPETEPGELSAMLIEALMEEEPPPSVTELLDALVAQGQDSLSPAQRRRFAHQRATVIPYLIRMVQDKQYWYKDGPGEGWAAILAVRLLGELKATQAADTLVSAVADSQPADVIHDAALFSLMVIGRPALSAVQAYFHYGRDVETKTSLAEVLGHVGRRSPDTFDLLRQVWEDADWSQNRRMVALAFGDLRDRRAIPLLQTALEDRAADRVDMDYVYWALQRLGAPVPSPPVKKTSRLKTPAPYNPRLIYDEFDNLLRLRYNAWGEPLCPDCGRPLVRDESGEWTHPPEPPSRRSASRRTKRKRKRKRR
;
A
#
# COMPACT_ATOMS: atom_id res chain seq x y z
N MET A 1 -73.81 -2.13 0.85
CA MET A 1 -73.14 -1.16 1.73
C MET A 1 -72.83 0.07 0.91
N PRO A 2 -72.75 1.29 1.47
CA PRO A 2 -72.38 2.47 0.69
C PRO A 2 -70.98 2.24 0.10
N ALA A 3 -70.79 2.66 -1.16
CA ALA A 3 -69.48 2.66 -1.82
C ALA A 3 -68.44 3.25 -0.86
N LEU A 4 -67.32 2.55 -0.63
CA LEU A 4 -66.19 3.14 0.07
C LEU A 4 -65.82 4.42 -0.69
N PRO A 5 -65.91 5.61 -0.07
CA PRO A 5 -65.57 6.84 -0.75
C PRO A 5 -64.11 6.76 -1.16
N TYR A 6 -63.83 7.06 -2.44
CA TYR A 6 -62.46 7.21 -2.90
C TYR A 6 -61.77 8.29 -2.03
N PRO A 7 -60.54 8.05 -1.54
CA PRO A 7 -59.89 8.97 -0.64
C PRO A 7 -59.78 10.37 -1.27
N THR A 8 -60.23 11.38 -0.54
CA THR A 8 -60.01 12.79 -0.93
C THR A 8 -58.58 13.20 -0.63
N TRP A 9 -58.10 14.27 -1.25
CA TRP A 9 -56.78 14.82 -0.91
C TRP A 9 -56.63 15.17 0.58
N ARG A 10 -57.73 15.53 1.28
CA ARG A 10 -57.71 15.77 2.73
C ARG A 10 -57.58 14.48 3.53
N ASP A 11 -58.19 13.38 3.08
CA ASP A 11 -58.03 12.08 3.71
C ASP A 11 -56.57 11.61 3.60
N ALA A 12 -55.97 11.79 2.41
CA ALA A 12 -54.56 11.49 2.17
C ALA A 12 -53.62 12.36 3.04
N LEU A 13 -53.85 13.68 3.10
CA LEU A 13 -53.09 14.58 3.96
C LEU A 13 -53.18 14.18 5.43
N HIS A 14 -54.38 13.81 5.90
CA HIS A 14 -54.59 13.38 7.28
C HIS A 14 -53.83 12.10 7.62
N ILE A 15 -53.76 11.13 6.69
CA ILE A 15 -52.98 9.91 6.87
C ILE A 15 -51.51 10.25 7.11
N VAL A 16 -50.93 11.13 6.29
CA VAL A 16 -49.52 11.50 6.45
C VAL A 16 -49.28 12.27 7.75
N VAL A 17 -50.16 13.21 8.10
CA VAL A 17 -50.06 13.94 9.38
C VAL A 17 -50.16 12.99 10.57
N ASP A 18 -51.00 11.95 10.49
CA ASP A 18 -51.07 10.91 11.51
C ASP A 18 -49.80 10.06 11.56
N SER A 19 -49.17 9.79 10.40
CA SER A 19 -47.95 9.01 10.30
C SER A 19 -46.74 9.67 10.97
N VAL A 20 -46.71 11.00 11.03
CA VAL A 20 -45.65 11.75 11.74
C VAL A 20 -45.76 11.61 13.27
N LYS A 21 -46.94 11.25 13.80
CA LYS A 21 -47.19 11.20 15.25
C LYS A 21 -46.40 10.06 15.91
N ALA A 22 -45.98 10.31 17.16
CA ALA A 22 -45.18 9.38 17.96
C ALA A 22 -45.79 7.97 18.05
N ASP A 23 -47.11 7.89 18.21
CA ASP A 23 -47.83 6.61 18.37
C ASP A 23 -47.82 5.76 17.09
N TRP A 24 -47.76 6.39 15.91
CA TRP A 24 -47.72 5.69 14.62
C TRP A 24 -46.28 5.32 14.26
N PHE A 25 -45.34 6.27 14.38
CA PHE A 25 -43.91 6.01 14.22
C PHE A 25 -43.40 4.84 15.07
N GLY A 26 -43.79 4.80 16.35
CA GLY A 26 -43.37 3.72 17.25
C GLY A 26 -43.87 2.33 16.86
N ARG A 27 -44.97 2.22 16.09
CA ARG A 27 -45.46 0.94 15.56
C ARG A 27 -44.64 0.50 14.36
N GLU A 28 -44.45 1.41 13.41
CA GLU A 28 -43.70 1.13 12.17
C GLU A 28 -42.21 0.88 12.43
N LEU A 29 -41.62 1.53 13.45
CA LEU A 29 -40.21 1.37 13.81
C LEU A 29 -39.83 -0.10 14.08
N SER A 30 -40.76 -0.93 14.55
CA SER A 30 -40.46 -2.35 14.80
C SER A 30 -40.28 -3.13 13.49
N LEU A 31 -41.09 -2.83 12.47
CA LEU A 31 -41.03 -3.45 11.15
C LEU A 31 -39.80 -2.95 10.39
N LEU A 32 -39.57 -1.64 10.39
CA LEU A 32 -38.40 -1.04 9.74
C LEU A 32 -37.08 -1.58 10.27
N ARG A 33 -37.01 -1.90 11.56
CA ARG A 33 -35.81 -2.50 12.16
C ARG A 33 -35.62 -3.97 11.81
N GLU A 34 -36.70 -4.67 11.50
CA GLU A 34 -36.65 -6.06 11.04
C GLU A 34 -36.14 -6.11 9.59
N ASP A 35 -36.64 -5.21 8.74
CA ASP A 35 -36.33 -5.19 7.31
C ASP A 35 -35.00 -4.50 6.97
N TYR A 36 -34.61 -3.44 7.71
CA TYR A 36 -33.47 -2.57 7.37
C TYR A 36 -32.39 -2.48 8.46
N GLY A 37 -32.44 -3.31 9.50
CA GLY A 37 -31.41 -3.35 10.56
C GLY A 37 -31.57 -2.29 11.65
N ASP A 38 -30.49 -1.98 12.39
CA ASP A 38 -30.56 -1.14 13.62
C ASP A 38 -29.95 0.27 13.47
N ASP A 39 -29.66 0.71 12.25
CA ASP A 39 -29.08 2.04 11.98
C ASP A 39 -30.16 3.14 12.06
N SER A 40 -29.91 4.16 12.86
CA SER A 40 -30.88 5.26 13.06
C SER A 40 -30.97 6.23 11.90
N ASP A 41 -29.90 6.37 11.12
CA ASP A 41 -29.82 7.30 10.01
C ASP A 41 -30.56 6.71 8.80
N GLU A 42 -30.27 5.44 8.51
CA GLU A 42 -30.91 4.68 7.43
C GLU A 42 -32.43 4.59 7.63
N ILE A 43 -32.88 4.16 8.82
CA ILE A 43 -34.31 4.11 9.14
C ILE A 43 -34.97 5.50 9.05
N GLY A 44 -34.28 6.54 9.53
CA GLY A 44 -34.77 7.91 9.46
C GLY A 44 -35.00 8.37 8.02
N MET A 45 -34.07 8.07 7.12
CA MET A 45 -34.17 8.39 5.69
C MET A 45 -35.27 7.58 5.01
N ILE A 46 -35.27 6.25 5.14
CA ILE A 46 -36.26 5.37 4.50
C ILE A 46 -37.67 5.78 4.87
N TYR A 47 -37.91 6.04 6.15
CA TYR A 47 -39.23 6.43 6.61
C TYR A 47 -39.65 7.81 6.11
N THR A 48 -38.70 8.76 6.00
CA THR A 48 -38.94 10.06 5.39
C THR A 48 -39.34 9.91 3.91
N SER A 49 -38.59 9.12 3.15
CA SER A 49 -38.85 8.88 1.72
C SER A 49 -40.19 8.19 1.47
N MET A 50 -40.55 7.19 2.30
CA MET A 50 -41.85 6.51 2.22
C MET A 50 -43.02 7.49 2.41
N LEU A 51 -42.93 8.37 3.40
CA LEU A 51 -43.97 9.38 3.64
C LEU A 51 -43.99 10.47 2.56
N ALA A 52 -42.82 10.86 2.03
CA ALA A 52 -42.73 11.80 0.92
C ALA A 52 -43.43 11.24 -0.34
N SER A 53 -43.16 10.00 -0.75
CA SER A 53 -43.84 9.39 -1.91
C SER A 53 -45.36 9.31 -1.71
N MET A 54 -45.83 9.00 -0.49
CA MET A 54 -47.27 9.02 -0.17
C MET A 54 -47.88 10.44 -0.30
N LEU A 55 -47.17 11.48 0.15
CA LEU A 55 -47.60 12.88 -0.01
C LEU A 55 -47.73 13.26 -1.48
N VAL A 56 -46.71 12.94 -2.26
CA VAL A 56 -46.64 13.26 -3.69
C VAL A 56 -47.81 12.60 -4.41
N THR A 57 -47.88 11.27 -4.38
CA THR A 57 -48.81 10.46 -5.17
C THR A 57 -50.29 10.61 -4.78
N SER A 58 -50.58 10.90 -3.51
CA SER A 58 -51.95 10.84 -2.98
C SER A 58 -52.52 12.18 -2.52
N THR A 59 -51.69 13.18 -2.19
CA THR A 59 -52.19 14.45 -1.64
C THR A 59 -52.22 15.54 -2.69
N GLY A 60 -51.06 15.92 -3.24
CA GLY A 60 -50.98 17.02 -4.23
C GLY A 60 -51.71 16.69 -5.53
N LEU A 61 -51.45 15.51 -6.09
CA LEU A 61 -52.06 15.09 -7.35
C LEU A 61 -53.60 15.00 -7.24
N PHE A 62 -54.11 14.51 -6.11
CA PHE A 62 -55.56 14.45 -5.88
C PHE A 62 -56.16 15.85 -5.77
N ALA A 63 -55.50 16.79 -5.11
CA ALA A 63 -55.97 18.18 -5.06
C ALA A 63 -56.06 18.78 -6.46
N ALA A 64 -55.04 18.57 -7.31
CA ALA A 64 -54.98 19.09 -8.67
C ALA A 64 -56.03 18.47 -9.63
N LEU A 65 -56.33 17.17 -9.49
CA LEU A 65 -57.22 16.45 -10.39
C LEU A 65 -58.69 16.38 -9.92
N GLN A 66 -58.96 16.37 -8.60
CA GLN A 66 -60.33 16.21 -8.08
C GLN A 66 -61.11 17.53 -7.91
N LEU A 67 -60.43 18.66 -7.70
CA LEU A 67 -61.07 19.95 -7.42
C LEU A 67 -61.25 20.78 -8.70
N PRO A 68 -62.22 21.70 -8.79
CA PRO A 68 -62.25 22.70 -9.86
C PRO A 68 -60.96 23.54 -9.91
N PRO A 69 -60.43 23.93 -11.08
CA PRO A 69 -59.17 24.68 -11.21
C PRO A 69 -59.07 25.92 -10.32
N GLU A 70 -60.18 26.63 -10.11
CA GLU A 70 -60.27 27.81 -9.24
C GLU A 70 -60.11 27.52 -7.73
N GLU A 71 -60.32 26.28 -7.29
CA GLU A 71 -60.18 25.85 -5.90
C GLU A 71 -58.83 25.16 -5.62
N VAL A 72 -58.11 24.72 -6.66
CA VAL A 72 -56.81 24.04 -6.55
C VAL A 72 -55.76 24.87 -5.80
N PRO A 73 -55.53 26.16 -6.10
CA PRO A 73 -54.50 26.94 -5.41
C PRO A 73 -54.71 26.99 -3.89
N ALA A 74 -55.95 27.19 -3.45
CA ALA A 74 -56.27 27.23 -2.02
C ALA A 74 -56.01 25.89 -1.32
N ALA A 75 -56.28 24.77 -2.00
CA ALA A 75 -56.00 23.44 -1.46
C ALA A 75 -54.49 23.15 -1.39
N LEU A 76 -53.72 23.53 -2.41
CA LEU A 76 -52.26 23.38 -2.41
C LEU A 76 -51.60 24.24 -1.33
N THR A 77 -52.07 25.48 -1.12
CA THR A 77 -51.62 26.32 0.00
C THR A 77 -51.95 25.68 1.36
N GLU A 78 -53.14 25.08 1.54
CA GLU A 78 -53.51 24.34 2.76
C GLU A 78 -52.55 23.17 3.03
N ILE A 79 -52.17 22.42 1.99
CA ILE A 79 -51.20 21.32 2.08
C ILE A 79 -49.82 21.84 2.51
N ARG A 80 -49.29 22.86 1.83
CA ARG A 80 -47.98 23.46 2.13
C ARG A 80 -47.90 24.01 3.55
N GLU A 81 -48.92 24.76 3.99
CA GLU A 81 -49.00 25.29 5.35
C GLU A 81 -49.06 24.16 6.40
N THR A 82 -49.78 23.07 6.10
CA THR A 82 -49.86 21.91 6.99
C THR A 82 -48.51 21.20 7.13
N LEU A 83 -47.80 20.97 6.03
CA LEU A 83 -46.49 20.32 6.03
C LEU A 83 -45.43 21.16 6.75
N THR A 84 -45.43 22.47 6.52
CA THR A 84 -44.53 23.41 7.20
C THR A 84 -44.83 23.52 8.71
N GLY A 85 -46.09 23.27 9.11
CA GLY A 85 -46.58 23.41 10.48
C GLY A 85 -46.47 22.15 11.36
N LEU A 86 -45.83 21.07 10.90
CA LEU A 86 -45.72 19.81 11.64
C LEU A 86 -44.85 19.97 12.92
N ASP A 87 -45.39 19.59 14.08
CA ASP A 87 -44.71 19.70 15.38
C ASP A 87 -43.88 18.45 15.74
N PHE A 88 -42.74 18.29 15.05
CA PHE A 88 -41.82 17.19 15.31
C PHE A 88 -41.27 17.18 16.75
N GLU A 89 -40.94 18.34 17.33
CA GLU A 89 -40.37 18.41 18.69
C GLU A 89 -41.40 18.09 19.78
N GLY A 90 -42.68 18.42 19.56
CA GLY A 90 -43.79 18.00 20.42
C GLY A 90 -43.97 16.47 20.42
N GLU A 91 -43.98 15.86 19.24
CA GLU A 91 -44.15 14.42 19.08
C GLU A 91 -42.95 13.62 19.60
N ARG A 92 -41.73 14.09 19.34
CA ARG A 92 -40.48 13.54 19.89
C ARG A 92 -40.53 13.34 21.42
N LYS A 93 -41.12 14.29 22.15
CA LYS A 93 -41.21 14.22 23.63
C LYS A 93 -42.11 13.09 24.12
N ARG A 94 -43.04 12.61 23.28
CA ARG A 94 -44.01 11.55 23.59
C ARG A 94 -43.43 10.16 23.38
N LEU A 95 -42.35 10.02 22.60
CA LEU A 95 -41.65 8.75 22.34
C LEU A 95 -40.81 8.26 23.52
N LYS A 96 -40.59 6.93 23.56
CA LYS A 96 -39.69 6.29 24.53
C LYS A 96 -38.24 6.67 24.25
N ARG A 97 -37.37 6.55 25.27
CA ARG A 97 -35.98 7.04 25.21
C ARG A 97 -35.13 6.35 24.14
N ASP A 98 -35.39 5.07 23.91
CA ASP A 98 -34.77 4.20 22.90
C ASP A 98 -35.26 4.47 21.48
N GLU A 99 -36.51 4.93 21.32
CA GLU A 99 -37.12 5.27 20.02
C GLU A 99 -36.69 6.68 19.53
N ARG A 100 -36.37 7.59 20.46
CA ARG A 100 -36.03 8.99 20.15
C ARG A 100 -34.85 9.15 19.20
N ARG A 101 -33.84 8.28 19.25
CA ARG A 101 -32.68 8.40 18.35
C ARG A 101 -33.07 8.24 16.89
N TYR A 102 -34.00 7.33 16.58
CA TYR A 102 -34.52 7.12 15.23
C TYR A 102 -35.41 8.28 14.80
N TYR A 103 -36.30 8.71 15.70
CA TYR A 103 -37.19 9.82 15.41
C TYR A 103 -36.45 11.14 15.24
N ASP A 104 -35.36 11.37 15.98
CA ASP A 104 -34.54 12.58 15.84
C ASP A 104 -33.91 12.65 14.44
N ARG A 105 -33.55 11.51 13.84
CA ARG A 105 -33.03 11.45 12.46
C ARG A 105 -34.14 11.60 11.43
N PHE A 106 -35.25 10.87 11.58
CA PHE A 106 -36.45 11.08 10.76
C PHE A 106 -36.90 12.55 10.76
N ALA A 107 -37.08 13.16 11.93
CA ALA A 107 -37.52 14.54 12.06
C ALA A 107 -36.54 15.53 11.44
N LEU A 108 -35.23 15.26 11.51
CA LEU A 108 -34.22 16.09 10.86
C LEU A 108 -34.38 16.10 9.34
N PHE A 109 -34.54 14.92 8.72
CA PHE A 109 -34.70 14.80 7.28
C PHE A 109 -36.07 15.30 6.81
N ALA A 110 -37.14 14.89 7.49
CA ALA A 110 -38.51 15.22 7.13
C ALA A 110 -38.84 16.72 7.27
N ALA A 111 -38.28 17.42 8.25
CA ALA A 111 -38.60 18.83 8.46
C ALA A 111 -38.15 19.74 7.30
N SER A 112 -36.95 19.50 6.74
CA SER A 112 -36.48 20.25 5.56
C SER A 112 -37.24 19.81 4.32
N LEU A 113 -37.28 18.48 4.09
CA LEU A 113 -37.85 17.93 2.87
C LEU A 113 -39.33 18.27 2.71
N PHE A 114 -40.16 18.15 3.76
CA PHE A 114 -41.60 18.38 3.64
C PHE A 114 -41.96 19.86 3.41
N ALA A 115 -41.15 20.79 3.92
CA ALA A 115 -41.35 22.21 3.66
C ALA A 115 -41.06 22.54 2.19
N GLU A 116 -39.89 22.12 1.70
CA GLU A 116 -39.47 22.36 0.32
C GLU A 116 -40.36 21.63 -0.69
N LEU A 117 -40.77 20.38 -0.37
CA LEU A 117 -41.72 19.60 -1.14
C LEU A 117 -43.08 20.30 -1.23
N GLY A 118 -43.57 20.87 -0.13
CA GLY A 118 -44.82 21.62 -0.12
C GLY A 118 -44.77 22.85 -1.03
N ASP A 119 -43.69 23.62 -0.96
CA ASP A 119 -43.45 24.79 -1.83
C ASP A 119 -43.40 24.37 -3.31
N ALA A 120 -42.67 23.30 -3.63
CA ALA A 120 -42.50 22.79 -5.00
C ALA A 120 -43.79 22.19 -5.57
N MET A 121 -44.54 21.42 -4.78
CA MET A 121 -45.85 20.89 -5.17
C MET A 121 -46.84 22.01 -5.46
N GLU A 122 -46.90 23.05 -4.62
CA GLU A 122 -47.75 24.21 -4.86
C GLU A 122 -47.37 24.91 -6.16
N ALA A 123 -46.08 25.16 -6.39
CA ALA A 123 -45.61 25.82 -7.61
C ALA A 123 -45.92 25.01 -8.88
N LEU A 124 -45.51 23.74 -8.92
CA LEU A 124 -45.65 22.85 -10.08
C LEU A 124 -47.10 22.61 -10.47
N LEU A 125 -47.95 22.24 -9.51
CA LEU A 125 -49.34 21.89 -9.80
C LEU A 125 -50.19 23.11 -10.11
N ASN A 126 -49.90 24.27 -9.50
CA ASN A 126 -50.53 25.53 -9.91
C ASN A 126 -50.15 25.91 -11.34
N CYS A 127 -48.86 25.78 -11.72
CA CYS A 127 -48.40 26.05 -13.08
C CYS A 127 -49.09 25.11 -14.10
N TYR A 128 -49.15 23.82 -13.80
CA TYR A 128 -49.80 22.80 -14.64
C TYR A 128 -51.32 23.08 -14.79
N VAL A 129 -52.03 23.33 -13.69
CA VAL A 129 -53.48 23.56 -13.70
C VAL A 129 -53.85 24.89 -14.37
N ALA A 130 -53.05 25.93 -14.17
CA ALA A 130 -53.26 27.24 -14.80
C ALA A 130 -52.95 27.24 -16.30
N GLY A 131 -52.18 26.26 -16.79
CA GLY A 131 -51.67 26.26 -18.16
C GLY A 131 -50.63 27.35 -18.43
N ASP A 132 -49.87 27.75 -17.41
CA ASP A 132 -48.86 28.83 -17.49
C ASP A 132 -47.52 28.32 -18.06
N TYR A 133 -47.58 27.58 -19.17
CA TYR A 133 -46.45 26.99 -19.86
C TYR A 133 -46.78 26.77 -21.35
N ASP A 134 -45.76 26.69 -22.21
CA ASP A 134 -45.92 26.33 -23.62
C ASP A 134 -45.75 24.81 -23.77
N PRO A 135 -46.82 24.03 -24.09
CA PRO A 135 -46.74 22.57 -24.16
C PRO A 135 -45.86 22.05 -25.31
N GLU A 136 -45.50 22.91 -26.27
CA GLU A 136 -44.61 22.56 -27.40
C GLU A 136 -43.14 22.92 -27.13
N ALA A 137 -42.86 23.68 -26.08
CA ALA A 137 -41.49 23.98 -25.67
C ALA A 137 -40.76 22.71 -25.20
N ASN A 138 -39.44 22.73 -25.32
CA ASN A 138 -38.60 21.65 -24.80
C ASN A 138 -38.30 21.96 -23.32
N PRO A 139 -38.74 21.10 -22.38
CA PRO A 139 -38.54 21.36 -20.97
C PRO A 139 -37.07 21.36 -20.55
N ASN A 140 -36.22 20.61 -21.27
CA ASN A 140 -34.80 20.52 -20.95
C ASN A 140 -34.03 21.78 -21.36
N ASP A 141 -34.44 22.45 -22.44
CA ASP A 141 -33.89 23.76 -22.82
C ASP A 141 -34.21 24.82 -21.75
N LEU A 142 -35.43 24.78 -21.19
CA LEU A 142 -35.82 25.67 -20.10
C LEU A 142 -35.02 25.41 -18.81
N ILE A 143 -34.69 24.14 -18.52
CA ILE A 143 -33.83 23.79 -17.39
C ILE A 143 -32.40 24.29 -17.64
N ALA A 144 -31.83 24.07 -18.83
CA ALA A 144 -30.51 24.56 -19.17
C ALA A 144 -30.43 26.10 -19.03
N GLU A 145 -31.42 26.83 -19.56
CA GLU A 145 -31.55 28.29 -19.39
C GLU A 145 -31.65 28.66 -17.89
N ALA A 146 -32.47 27.93 -17.12
CA ALA A 146 -32.63 28.19 -15.69
C ALA A 146 -31.30 28.06 -14.93
N LEU A 147 -30.52 27.02 -15.21
CA LEU A 147 -29.23 26.78 -14.56
C LEU A 147 -28.18 27.84 -14.93
N GLU A 148 -28.23 28.41 -16.14
CA GLU A 148 -27.35 29.51 -16.54
C GLU A 148 -27.67 30.83 -15.82
N ILE A 149 -28.96 31.18 -15.66
CA ILE A 149 -29.37 32.46 -15.06
C ILE A 149 -29.46 32.41 -13.53
N ALA A 150 -29.40 31.22 -12.93
CA ALA A 150 -29.69 31.01 -11.50
C ALA A 150 -28.80 31.85 -10.56
N GLU A 151 -27.57 32.17 -10.96
CA GLU A 151 -26.67 33.04 -10.20
C GLU A 151 -27.14 34.51 -10.16
N GLU A 152 -27.81 34.96 -11.22
CA GLU A 152 -28.26 36.36 -11.37
C GLU A 152 -29.70 36.55 -10.91
N ASP A 153 -30.58 35.59 -11.22
CA ASP A 153 -32.02 35.65 -10.95
C ASP A 153 -32.58 34.27 -10.61
N LEU A 154 -32.41 33.88 -9.34
CA LEU A 154 -32.88 32.61 -8.82
C LEU A 154 -34.42 32.46 -8.88
N GLU A 155 -35.17 33.54 -8.69
CA GLU A 155 -36.64 33.51 -8.79
C GLU A 155 -37.09 33.18 -10.22
N ARG A 156 -36.44 33.79 -11.22
CA ARG A 156 -36.70 33.47 -12.63
C ARG A 156 -36.28 32.04 -12.96
N ALA A 157 -35.14 31.56 -12.46
CA ALA A 157 -34.69 30.18 -12.65
C ALA A 157 -35.72 29.18 -12.07
N HIS A 158 -36.19 29.40 -10.84
CA HIS A 158 -37.23 28.56 -10.24
C HIS A 158 -38.50 28.51 -11.08
N HIS A 159 -38.93 29.65 -11.62
CA HIS A 159 -40.10 29.70 -12.49
C HIS A 159 -39.91 28.91 -13.79
N LEU A 160 -38.75 29.02 -14.46
CA LEU A 160 -38.43 28.24 -15.65
C LEU A 160 -38.42 26.73 -15.37
N ILE A 161 -37.83 26.31 -14.25
CA ILE A 161 -37.84 24.90 -13.80
C ILE A 161 -39.27 24.42 -13.54
N THR A 162 -40.10 25.24 -12.92
CA THR A 162 -41.51 24.91 -12.68
C THR A 162 -42.29 24.76 -14.00
N GLN A 163 -42.04 25.62 -15.00
CA GLN A 163 -42.63 25.50 -16.33
C GLN A 163 -42.17 24.22 -17.04
N ALA A 164 -40.88 23.90 -16.96
CA ALA A 164 -40.31 22.66 -17.49
C ALA A 164 -40.98 21.43 -16.86
N GLY A 165 -41.14 21.42 -15.53
CA GLY A 165 -41.86 20.36 -14.83
C GLY A 165 -43.31 20.22 -15.28
N ALA A 166 -44.03 21.35 -15.47
CA ALA A 166 -45.42 21.32 -15.95
C ALA A 166 -45.54 20.79 -17.39
N ILE A 167 -44.59 21.15 -18.27
CA ILE A 167 -44.47 20.55 -19.61
C ILE A 167 -44.21 19.05 -19.50
N ALA A 168 -43.40 18.61 -18.54
CA ALA A 168 -43.10 17.19 -18.37
C ALA A 168 -44.24 16.35 -17.81
N LEU A 169 -45.10 16.95 -16.98
CA LEU A 169 -46.38 16.33 -16.64
C LEU A 169 -47.32 16.26 -17.85
N CYS A 170 -47.24 17.22 -18.77
CA CYS A 170 -48.20 17.36 -19.86
C CYS A 170 -47.84 16.53 -21.11
N SER A 171 -46.61 16.61 -21.61
CA SER A 171 -46.29 16.20 -22.98
C SER A 171 -44.91 15.58 -23.22
N ARG A 172 -43.84 16.06 -22.55
CA ARG A 172 -42.45 15.66 -22.89
C ARG A 172 -41.59 15.43 -21.64
N PRO A 173 -40.90 14.28 -21.48
CA PRO A 173 -40.16 13.99 -20.25
C PRO A 173 -38.97 14.93 -20.04
N LEU A 174 -38.58 15.08 -18.77
CA LEU A 174 -37.29 15.66 -18.41
C LEU A 174 -36.17 14.68 -18.78
N TRP A 175 -34.99 15.22 -19.09
CA TRP A 175 -33.77 14.44 -19.29
C TRP A 175 -33.40 13.75 -17.97
N TRP A 176 -33.10 12.44 -18.04
CA TRP A 176 -33.08 11.57 -16.86
C TRP A 176 -31.95 11.91 -15.88
N ARG A 177 -30.84 12.49 -16.36
CA ARG A 177 -29.68 12.85 -15.51
C ARG A 177 -29.75 14.23 -14.87
N TRP A 178 -30.82 15.01 -15.06
CA TRP A 178 -30.94 16.29 -14.33
C TRP A 178 -30.90 16.14 -12.81
N GLN A 179 -31.27 14.99 -12.27
CA GLN A 179 -31.18 14.71 -10.83
C GLN A 179 -29.73 14.53 -10.34
N ILE A 180 -28.79 14.27 -11.26
CA ILE A 180 -27.39 13.97 -10.98
C ILE A 180 -26.47 15.14 -11.40
N GLU A 181 -26.73 15.74 -12.56
CA GLU A 181 -25.85 16.74 -13.19
C GLU A 181 -26.28 18.20 -12.99
N ALA A 182 -27.44 18.43 -12.36
CA ALA A 182 -27.82 19.79 -11.97
C ALA A 182 -26.78 20.40 -11.03
N TYR A 183 -26.57 21.71 -11.15
CA TYR A 183 -25.56 22.43 -10.36
C TYR A 183 -26.03 23.85 -10.03
N GLY A 184 -25.36 24.46 -9.07
CA GLY A 184 -25.58 25.87 -8.74
C GLY A 184 -26.82 26.11 -7.89
N PRO A 185 -27.21 27.38 -7.68
CA PRO A 185 -28.19 27.73 -6.65
C PRO A 185 -29.62 27.23 -6.94
N ALA A 186 -29.95 26.87 -8.19
CA ALA A 186 -31.26 26.33 -8.57
C ALA A 186 -31.34 24.79 -8.51
N GLU A 187 -30.22 24.10 -8.29
CA GLU A 187 -30.14 22.63 -8.24
C GLU A 187 -31.13 22.01 -7.23
N PRO A 188 -31.20 22.46 -5.94
CA PRO A 188 -32.11 21.83 -4.99
C PRO A 188 -33.57 21.89 -5.43
N TRP A 189 -33.97 23.00 -6.04
CA TRP A 189 -35.33 23.19 -6.57
C TRP A 189 -35.60 22.27 -7.76
N LEU A 190 -34.64 22.15 -8.67
CA LEU A 190 -34.71 21.26 -9.82
C LEU A 190 -34.85 19.80 -9.39
N ILE A 191 -34.05 19.32 -8.44
CA ILE A 191 -34.12 17.94 -7.95
C ILE A 191 -35.51 17.63 -7.40
N ILE A 192 -36.10 18.52 -6.59
CA ILE A 192 -37.45 18.32 -6.04
C ILE A 192 -38.49 18.27 -7.15
N ILE A 193 -38.44 19.19 -8.11
CA ILE A 193 -39.38 19.22 -9.24
C ILE A 193 -39.22 17.97 -10.12
N ALA A 194 -38.00 17.55 -10.42
CA ALA A 194 -37.72 16.34 -11.20
C ALA A 194 -38.25 15.08 -10.48
N ASN A 195 -38.03 14.96 -9.17
CA ASN A 195 -38.59 13.88 -8.35
C ASN A 195 -40.13 13.84 -8.40
N LEU A 196 -40.78 15.01 -8.26
CA LEU A 196 -42.24 15.12 -8.36
C LEU A 196 -42.75 14.65 -9.72
N VAL A 197 -42.15 15.13 -10.80
CA VAL A 197 -42.51 14.72 -12.16
C VAL A 197 -42.30 13.21 -12.35
N GLY A 198 -41.17 12.68 -11.89
CA GLY A 198 -40.84 11.26 -11.95
C GLY A 198 -41.90 10.39 -11.27
N GLU A 199 -42.27 10.72 -10.03
CA GLU A 199 -43.32 10.02 -9.27
C GLU A 199 -44.69 10.07 -10.00
N TYR A 200 -45.04 11.21 -10.61
CA TYR A 200 -46.31 11.37 -11.31
C TYR A 200 -46.39 10.69 -12.67
N THR A 201 -45.25 10.49 -13.33
CA THR A 201 -45.19 10.00 -14.71
C THR A 201 -44.57 8.61 -14.83
N SER A 202 -44.30 7.93 -13.72
CA SER A 202 -43.57 6.66 -13.68
C SER A 202 -42.20 6.77 -14.36
N GLY A 203 -41.43 7.79 -13.98
CA GLY A 203 -40.12 8.11 -14.57
C GLY A 203 -40.22 8.63 -16.00
N GLY A 204 -41.26 9.41 -16.33
CA GLY A 204 -41.45 10.01 -17.66
C GLY A 204 -42.14 9.10 -18.69
N LYS A 205 -42.45 7.84 -18.35
CA LYS A 205 -43.05 6.86 -19.28
C LYS A 205 -44.50 7.16 -19.63
N THR A 206 -45.25 7.73 -18.68
CA THR A 206 -46.69 8.00 -18.82
C THR A 206 -46.99 9.45 -18.40
N PRO A 207 -46.87 10.42 -19.32
CA PRO A 207 -47.33 11.78 -19.06
C PRO A 207 -48.82 11.82 -18.69
N LEU A 208 -49.23 12.78 -17.86
CA LEU A 208 -50.63 12.96 -17.48
C LEU A 208 -51.49 13.50 -18.63
N GLY A 209 -50.87 14.16 -19.61
CA GLY A 209 -51.58 14.84 -20.70
C GLY A 209 -52.08 16.24 -20.29
N PRO A 210 -52.88 16.90 -21.14
CA PRO A 210 -53.60 18.12 -20.77
C PRO A 210 -54.54 17.89 -19.57
N LEU A 211 -54.75 18.91 -18.74
CA LEU A 211 -55.50 18.81 -17.47
C LEU A 211 -56.86 18.09 -17.61
N GLU A 212 -57.65 18.40 -18.64
CA GLU A 212 -58.97 17.78 -18.86
C GLU A 212 -58.87 16.29 -19.17
N GLU A 213 -57.83 15.86 -19.88
CA GLU A 213 -57.59 14.45 -20.20
C GLU A 213 -57.12 13.70 -18.96
N ALA A 214 -56.18 14.29 -18.20
CA ALA A 214 -55.68 13.76 -16.93
C ALA A 214 -56.82 13.54 -15.92
N ARG A 215 -57.75 14.51 -15.82
CA ARG A 215 -58.95 14.39 -14.97
C ARG A 215 -59.88 13.29 -15.43
N ALA A 216 -60.18 13.24 -16.72
CA ALA A 216 -61.04 12.20 -17.28
C ALA A 216 -60.44 10.80 -17.11
N GLU A 217 -59.11 10.66 -17.18
CA GLU A 217 -58.40 9.41 -16.93
C GLU A 217 -58.41 9.03 -15.45
N ALA A 218 -58.13 9.97 -14.55
CA ALA A 218 -58.25 9.75 -13.12
C ALA A 218 -59.66 9.28 -12.74
N GLU A 219 -60.71 9.92 -13.25
CA GLU A 219 -62.10 9.51 -13.03
C GLU A 219 -62.39 8.08 -13.54
N ARG A 220 -61.86 7.72 -14.72
CA ARG A 220 -61.97 6.34 -15.26
C ARG A 220 -61.26 5.33 -14.38
N ASN A 221 -60.04 5.64 -13.94
CA ASN A 221 -59.25 4.77 -13.06
C ASN A 221 -59.94 4.57 -11.71
N VAL A 222 -60.53 5.63 -11.13
CA VAL A 222 -61.36 5.52 -9.92
C VAL A 222 -62.55 4.59 -10.14
N GLN A 223 -63.27 4.74 -11.24
CA GLN A 223 -64.41 3.87 -11.57
C GLN A 223 -63.97 2.41 -11.76
N GLN A 224 -62.86 2.17 -12.46
CA GLN A 224 -62.33 0.82 -12.70
C GLN A 224 -61.84 0.16 -11.41
N VAL A 225 -61.16 0.89 -10.52
CA VAL A 225 -60.75 0.39 -9.20
C VAL A 225 -61.98 0.06 -8.35
N GLN A 226 -63.01 0.91 -8.36
CA GLN A 226 -64.27 0.63 -7.67
C GLN A 226 -64.97 -0.62 -8.22
N GLU A 227 -65.02 -0.79 -9.54
CA GLU A 227 -65.56 -2.00 -10.18
C GLU A 227 -64.71 -3.25 -9.87
N THR A 228 -63.40 -3.11 -9.79
CA THR A 228 -62.46 -4.21 -9.48
C THR A 228 -62.60 -4.63 -8.02
N ILE A 229 -62.62 -3.69 -7.08
CA ILE A 229 -62.89 -3.95 -5.66
C ILE A 229 -64.28 -4.59 -5.50
N GLN A 230 -65.29 -4.10 -6.23
CA GLN A 230 -66.63 -4.69 -6.22
C GLN A 230 -66.62 -6.14 -6.73
N LYS A 231 -65.88 -6.44 -7.81
CA LYS A 231 -65.69 -7.82 -8.32
C LYS A 231 -64.91 -8.71 -7.35
N MET A 232 -63.83 -8.21 -6.74
CA MET A 232 -63.05 -8.93 -5.72
C MET A 232 -63.86 -9.20 -4.45
N MET A 233 -64.84 -8.36 -4.14
CA MET A 233 -65.81 -8.58 -3.05
C MET A 233 -66.93 -9.58 -3.43
N GLU A 234 -67.14 -9.86 -4.72
CA GLU A 234 -68.19 -10.75 -5.25
C GLU A 234 -67.70 -12.16 -5.63
N GLU A 235 -66.40 -12.34 -5.92
CA GLU A 235 -65.77 -13.65 -6.16
C GLU A 235 -64.83 -14.04 -5.01
N GLU A 236 -65.10 -15.19 -4.33
CA GLU A 236 -64.11 -15.85 -3.49
C GLU A 236 -62.92 -16.28 -4.38
N ILE A 237 -61.84 -15.50 -4.35
CA ILE A 237 -60.59 -15.80 -5.05
C ILE A 237 -60.04 -17.12 -4.45
N PRO A 238 -59.83 -18.18 -5.25
CA PRO A 238 -59.17 -19.38 -4.77
C PRO A 238 -57.73 -19.04 -4.36
N GLU A 239 -57.37 -19.34 -3.11
CA GLU A 239 -55.98 -19.34 -2.65
C GLU A 239 -55.14 -20.27 -3.54
N GLY A 240 -54.04 -19.75 -4.09
CA GLY A 240 -52.89 -20.57 -4.44
C GLY A 240 -52.83 -21.15 -5.87
N GLN A 241 -52.90 -20.30 -6.89
CA GLN A 241 -52.12 -20.54 -8.11
C GLN A 241 -51.15 -19.38 -8.29
N LEU A 242 -49.98 -19.48 -7.64
CA LEU A 242 -48.81 -18.74 -8.09
C LEU A 242 -48.60 -19.08 -9.57
N PRO A 243 -48.40 -18.09 -10.46
CA PRO A 243 -47.97 -18.39 -11.82
C PRO A 243 -46.73 -19.29 -11.76
N PRO A 244 -46.54 -20.21 -12.73
CA PRO A 244 -45.33 -21.02 -12.77
C PRO A 244 -44.09 -20.09 -12.70
N PRO A 245 -43.05 -20.45 -11.94
CA PRO A 245 -41.86 -19.61 -11.80
C PRO A 245 -41.31 -19.30 -13.18
N SER A 246 -41.01 -18.01 -13.41
CA SER A 246 -40.48 -17.58 -14.69
C SER A 246 -39.06 -18.12 -14.87
N PRO A 247 -38.71 -18.67 -16.05
CA PRO A 247 -37.36 -19.12 -16.34
C PRO A 247 -36.33 -17.99 -16.37
N VAL A 248 -36.75 -16.71 -16.38
CA VAL A 248 -35.85 -15.55 -16.31
C VAL A 248 -35.20 -15.43 -14.93
N GLY A 249 -35.91 -15.75 -13.84
CA GLY A 249 -35.33 -15.71 -12.49
C GLY A 249 -34.16 -16.69 -12.34
N ASP A 250 -34.35 -17.93 -12.79
CA ASP A 250 -33.32 -18.96 -12.79
C ASP A 250 -32.12 -18.55 -13.67
N LEU A 251 -32.36 -17.87 -14.80
CA LEU A 251 -31.32 -17.34 -15.67
C LEU A 251 -30.47 -16.26 -14.97
N ILE A 252 -31.10 -15.32 -14.25
CA ILE A 252 -30.38 -14.26 -13.53
C ILE A 252 -29.50 -14.87 -12.44
N GLU A 253 -30.02 -15.84 -11.68
CA GLU A 253 -29.22 -16.56 -10.68
C GLU A 253 -28.03 -17.30 -11.33
N GLU A 254 -28.23 -17.94 -12.49
CA GLU A 254 -27.15 -18.60 -13.23
C GLU A 254 -26.07 -17.61 -13.67
N LEU A 255 -26.46 -16.47 -14.24
CA LEU A 255 -25.52 -15.41 -14.67
C LEU A 255 -24.71 -14.85 -13.49
N ILE A 256 -25.30 -14.78 -12.29
CA ILE A 256 -24.62 -14.35 -11.05
C ILE A 256 -23.54 -15.37 -10.63
N GLU A 257 -23.77 -16.66 -10.80
CA GLU A 257 -22.81 -17.70 -10.40
C GLU A 257 -21.76 -18.02 -11.49
N GLN A 258 -22.01 -17.61 -12.74
CA GLN A 258 -21.26 -18.04 -13.93
C GLN A 258 -19.78 -17.63 -13.97
N GLY A 259 -19.40 -16.55 -13.28
CA GLY A 259 -18.02 -16.07 -13.29
C GLY A 259 -17.58 -15.53 -14.65
N GLU A 260 -16.29 -15.68 -14.97
CA GLU A 260 -15.68 -15.20 -16.23
C GLU A 260 -16.17 -15.94 -17.49
N GLU A 261 -16.83 -17.10 -17.34
CA GLU A 261 -17.28 -17.88 -18.49
C GLU A 261 -18.32 -17.12 -19.33
N GLN A 262 -18.17 -17.13 -20.66
CA GLN A 262 -19.09 -16.45 -21.58
C GLN A 262 -20.50 -17.05 -21.51
N PHE A 263 -21.53 -16.21 -21.64
CA PHE A 263 -22.91 -16.68 -21.73
C PHE A 263 -23.13 -17.57 -22.96
N THR A 264 -24.02 -18.54 -22.82
CA THR A 264 -24.29 -19.58 -23.80
C THR A 264 -25.33 -19.13 -24.84
N PRO A 265 -25.32 -19.71 -26.06
CA PRO A 265 -26.38 -19.47 -27.04
C PRO A 265 -27.78 -19.79 -26.51
N GLU A 266 -27.90 -20.80 -25.63
CA GLU A 266 -29.16 -21.18 -25.00
C GLU A 266 -29.69 -20.09 -24.05
N GLN A 267 -28.81 -19.42 -23.31
CA GLN A 267 -29.18 -18.28 -22.46
C GLN A 267 -29.66 -17.09 -23.29
N LEU A 268 -28.99 -16.81 -24.42
CA LEU A 268 -29.45 -15.77 -25.35
C LEU A 268 -30.82 -16.12 -25.96
N GLU A 269 -31.04 -17.37 -26.39
CA GLU A 269 -32.33 -17.83 -26.93
C GLU A 269 -33.45 -17.73 -25.87
N LEU A 270 -33.13 -17.98 -24.60
CA LEU A 270 -34.07 -17.82 -23.49
C LEU A 270 -34.45 -16.34 -23.29
N CYS A 271 -33.46 -15.44 -23.29
CA CYS A 271 -33.70 -14.00 -23.26
C CYS A 271 -34.55 -13.52 -24.45
N GLU A 272 -34.27 -14.01 -25.66
CA GLU A 272 -35.06 -13.68 -26.86
C GLU A 272 -36.52 -14.15 -26.71
N THR A 273 -36.73 -15.33 -26.15
CA THR A 273 -38.06 -15.92 -25.95
C THR A 273 -38.86 -15.17 -24.88
N HIS A 274 -38.20 -14.70 -23.82
CA HIS A 274 -38.80 -14.03 -22.65
C HIS A 274 -38.48 -12.53 -22.58
N ARG A 275 -38.30 -11.89 -23.74
CA ARG A 275 -37.77 -10.53 -23.88
C ARG A 275 -38.41 -9.48 -22.95
N GLU A 276 -39.74 -9.48 -22.82
CA GLU A 276 -40.47 -8.49 -22.01
C GLU A 276 -40.11 -8.56 -20.52
N GLU A 277 -39.72 -9.74 -20.02
CA GLU A 277 -39.30 -9.95 -18.64
C GLU A 277 -37.77 -9.94 -18.49
N ALA A 278 -37.05 -10.46 -19.49
CA ALA A 278 -35.59 -10.53 -19.48
C ALA A 278 -34.93 -9.14 -19.56
N ILE A 279 -35.43 -8.22 -20.39
CA ILE A 279 -34.79 -6.91 -20.55
C ILE A 279 -34.76 -6.11 -19.23
N PRO A 280 -35.88 -5.92 -18.50
CA PRO A 280 -35.85 -5.24 -17.21
C PRO A 280 -34.92 -5.92 -16.21
N ALA A 281 -34.96 -7.25 -16.11
CA ALA A 281 -34.11 -8.00 -15.19
C ALA A 281 -32.61 -7.88 -15.52
N LEU A 282 -32.26 -7.82 -16.81
CA LEU A 282 -30.88 -7.61 -17.26
C LEU A 282 -30.42 -6.17 -17.03
N ILE A 283 -31.30 -5.17 -17.18
CA ILE A 283 -30.98 -3.78 -16.83
C ILE A 283 -30.66 -3.70 -15.33
N ASP A 284 -31.53 -4.25 -14.48
CA ASP A 284 -31.34 -4.28 -13.02
C ASP A 284 -30.03 -4.99 -12.63
N LEU A 285 -29.68 -6.07 -13.33
CA LEU A 285 -28.43 -6.80 -13.12
C LEU A 285 -27.21 -5.99 -13.58
N ALA A 286 -27.29 -5.29 -14.72
CA ALA A 286 -26.20 -4.49 -15.27
C ALA A 286 -25.86 -3.28 -14.39
N THR A 287 -26.85 -2.66 -13.76
CA THR A 287 -26.68 -1.47 -12.91
C THR A 287 -26.47 -1.80 -11.43
N ASN A 288 -26.28 -3.06 -11.07
CA ASN A 288 -26.10 -3.46 -9.68
C ASN A 288 -24.65 -3.24 -9.22
N GLU A 289 -24.39 -2.13 -8.53
CA GLU A 289 -23.06 -1.75 -8.04
C GLU A 289 -22.40 -2.83 -7.16
N TYR A 290 -23.17 -3.49 -6.28
CA TYR A 290 -22.63 -4.55 -5.42
C TYR A 290 -22.09 -5.73 -6.23
N LEU A 291 -22.80 -6.11 -7.30
CA LEU A 291 -22.42 -7.24 -8.15
C LEU A 291 -21.28 -6.91 -9.13
N GLN A 292 -20.81 -5.66 -9.19
CA GLN A 292 -19.63 -5.26 -9.95
C GLN A 292 -18.31 -5.47 -9.19
N MET A 293 -18.39 -5.68 -7.86
CA MET A 293 -17.21 -5.86 -7.00
C MET A 293 -16.55 -7.24 -7.21
N GLU A 294 -15.23 -7.32 -7.10
CA GLU A 294 -14.47 -8.58 -7.29
C GLU A 294 -14.84 -9.68 -6.28
N ASP A 295 -15.32 -9.32 -5.09
CA ASP A 295 -15.73 -10.25 -4.04
C ASP A 295 -17.21 -10.66 -4.10
N ALA A 296 -17.96 -10.12 -5.07
CA ALA A 296 -19.34 -10.51 -5.33
C ALA A 296 -19.41 -11.96 -5.87
N PRO A 297 -20.56 -12.64 -5.74
CA PRO A 297 -20.79 -13.92 -6.41
C PRO A 297 -20.49 -13.80 -7.92
N GLY A 298 -19.74 -14.76 -8.47
CA GLY A 298 -19.29 -14.70 -9.85
C GLY A 298 -18.19 -13.66 -10.12
N GLY A 299 -17.58 -13.06 -9.09
CA GLY A 299 -16.37 -12.24 -9.21
C GLY A 299 -16.51 -10.95 -10.04
N GLY A 300 -17.69 -10.32 -10.03
CA GLY A 300 -17.94 -9.06 -10.75
C GLY A 300 -18.44 -9.22 -12.19
N TYR A 301 -18.58 -10.45 -12.70
CA TYR A 301 -18.86 -10.69 -14.13
C TYR A 301 -20.35 -10.65 -14.52
N ALA A 302 -21.27 -10.79 -13.57
CA ALA A 302 -22.70 -10.84 -13.87
C ALA A 302 -23.23 -9.55 -14.56
N PRO A 303 -22.86 -8.35 -14.09
CA PRO A 303 -23.22 -7.10 -14.78
C PRO A 303 -22.61 -6.98 -16.18
N ILE A 304 -21.40 -7.51 -16.39
CA ILE A 304 -20.74 -7.55 -17.70
C ILE A 304 -21.54 -8.43 -18.67
N HIS A 305 -21.92 -9.64 -18.25
CA HIS A 305 -22.73 -10.55 -19.07
C HIS A 305 -24.10 -9.94 -19.39
N ALA A 306 -24.72 -9.28 -18.41
CA ALA A 306 -26.00 -8.60 -18.60
C ALA A 306 -25.89 -7.49 -19.66
N THR A 307 -24.86 -6.65 -19.56
CA THR A 307 -24.55 -5.58 -20.53
C THR A 307 -24.35 -6.15 -21.95
N GLN A 308 -23.62 -7.26 -22.08
CA GLN A 308 -23.41 -7.92 -23.37
C GLN A 308 -24.72 -8.46 -23.96
N LEU A 309 -25.54 -9.14 -23.14
CA LEU A 309 -26.84 -9.67 -23.55
C LEU A 309 -27.79 -8.55 -23.99
N LEU A 310 -27.83 -7.42 -23.29
CA LEU A 310 -28.63 -6.24 -23.69
C LEU A 310 -28.23 -5.73 -25.08
N GLY A 311 -26.93 -5.71 -25.37
CA GLY A 311 -26.39 -5.39 -26.70
C GLY A 311 -26.81 -6.39 -27.78
N GLU A 312 -26.67 -7.69 -27.53
CA GLU A 312 -27.09 -8.75 -28.47
C GLU A 312 -28.60 -8.74 -28.76
N LEU A 313 -29.40 -8.49 -27.72
CA LEU A 313 -30.86 -8.37 -27.83
C LEU A 313 -31.29 -7.08 -28.53
N LYS A 314 -30.38 -6.11 -28.69
CA LYS A 314 -30.68 -4.75 -29.17
C LYS A 314 -31.79 -4.10 -28.32
N ALA A 315 -31.63 -4.17 -27.00
CA ALA A 315 -32.59 -3.63 -26.04
C ALA A 315 -32.54 -2.10 -26.03
N VAL A 316 -33.50 -1.45 -26.69
CA VAL A 316 -33.61 0.02 -26.75
C VAL A 316 -33.89 0.59 -25.36
N GLU A 317 -34.60 -0.16 -24.55
CA GLU A 317 -34.96 0.18 -23.17
C GLU A 317 -33.73 0.29 -22.25
N ALA A 318 -32.60 -0.32 -22.63
CA ALA A 318 -31.37 -0.30 -21.85
C ALA A 318 -30.45 0.89 -22.18
N ILE A 319 -30.75 1.68 -23.22
CA ILE A 319 -29.85 2.76 -23.66
C ILE A 319 -29.50 3.73 -22.53
N PRO A 320 -30.45 4.25 -21.72
CA PRO A 320 -30.12 5.15 -20.61
C PRO A 320 -29.18 4.49 -19.59
N ALA A 321 -29.48 3.25 -19.17
CA ALA A 321 -28.65 2.51 -18.22
C ALA A 321 -27.24 2.23 -18.75
N LEU A 322 -27.10 1.94 -20.05
CA LEU A 322 -25.79 1.76 -20.68
C LEU A 322 -25.01 3.08 -20.76
N ILE A 323 -25.68 4.21 -21.00
CA ILE A 323 -25.05 5.54 -20.94
C ILE A 323 -24.61 5.86 -19.52
N ASP A 324 -25.43 5.55 -18.51
CA ASP A 324 -25.10 5.76 -17.11
C ASP A 324 -23.90 4.90 -16.68
N ILE A 325 -23.79 3.64 -17.16
CA ILE A 325 -22.59 2.82 -16.94
C ILE A 325 -21.33 3.48 -17.53
N VAL A 326 -21.42 4.11 -18.71
CA VAL A 326 -20.28 4.84 -19.28
C VAL A 326 -19.96 6.10 -18.48
N ALA A 327 -20.97 6.76 -17.90
CA ALA A 327 -20.80 7.99 -17.14
C ALA A 327 -20.26 7.78 -15.71
N ASP A 328 -20.71 6.69 -15.06
CA ASP A 328 -20.57 6.53 -13.62
C ASP A 328 -19.53 5.45 -13.22
N VAL A 329 -19.00 4.69 -14.20
CA VAL A 329 -17.98 3.65 -13.98
C VAL A 329 -16.60 4.08 -14.49
N ASP A 330 -15.54 3.67 -13.77
CA ASP A 330 -14.14 3.87 -14.15
C ASP A 330 -13.87 3.41 -15.60
N PRO A 331 -13.27 4.25 -16.47
CA PRO A 331 -12.92 3.90 -17.85
C PRO A 331 -12.02 2.65 -18.00
N GLU A 332 -11.26 2.27 -16.97
CA GLU A 332 -10.43 1.05 -16.97
C GLU A 332 -11.26 -0.23 -16.70
N ALA A 333 -12.50 -0.11 -16.23
CA ALA A 333 -13.36 -1.25 -15.95
C ALA A 333 -13.84 -1.95 -17.23
N ILE A 334 -13.92 -3.28 -17.21
CA ILE A 334 -14.37 -4.07 -18.37
C ILE A 334 -15.80 -3.70 -18.78
N ILE A 335 -16.68 -3.44 -17.81
CA ILE A 335 -18.09 -3.11 -18.07
C ILE A 335 -18.24 -1.77 -18.83
N PHE A 336 -17.33 -0.81 -18.65
CA PHE A 336 -17.33 0.47 -19.36
C PHE A 336 -17.22 0.26 -20.88
N SER A 337 -16.17 -0.43 -21.33
CA SER A 337 -15.98 -0.75 -22.76
C SER A 337 -17.09 -1.67 -23.30
N THR A 338 -17.64 -2.54 -22.43
CA THR A 338 -18.76 -3.41 -22.77
C THR A 338 -20.04 -2.63 -23.04
N ALA A 339 -20.31 -1.57 -22.26
CA ALA A 339 -21.47 -0.70 -22.43
C ALA A 339 -21.39 0.11 -23.73
N ILE A 340 -20.22 0.66 -24.05
CA ILE A 340 -19.95 1.31 -25.35
C ILE A 340 -20.27 0.34 -26.49
N HIS A 341 -19.75 -0.89 -26.42
CA HIS A 341 -19.99 -1.88 -27.47
C HIS A 341 -21.46 -2.34 -27.55
N ALA A 342 -22.16 -2.42 -26.42
CA ALA A 342 -23.59 -2.72 -26.39
C ALA A 342 -24.42 -1.62 -27.07
N LEU A 343 -24.10 -0.34 -26.82
CA LEU A 343 -24.71 0.81 -27.49
C LEU A 343 -24.50 0.76 -29.01
N GLU A 344 -23.29 0.45 -29.46
CA GLU A 344 -22.98 0.25 -30.90
C GLU A 344 -23.82 -0.88 -31.52
N LYS A 345 -24.01 -2.00 -30.80
CA LYS A 345 -24.80 -3.15 -31.26
C LYS A 345 -26.30 -2.86 -31.34
N ILE A 346 -26.83 -2.08 -30.39
CA ILE A 346 -28.21 -1.57 -30.45
C ILE A 346 -28.39 -0.74 -31.73
N GLY A 347 -27.39 0.10 -32.05
CA GLY A 347 -27.28 0.78 -33.35
C GLY A 347 -28.07 2.09 -33.40
N PRO A 348 -28.72 2.44 -34.54
CA PRO A 348 -29.35 3.74 -34.72
C PRO A 348 -30.30 4.24 -33.62
N PRO A 349 -31.07 3.38 -32.91
CA PRO A 349 -31.89 3.83 -31.78
C PRO A 349 -31.09 4.48 -30.65
N ALA A 350 -29.83 4.10 -30.44
CA ALA A 350 -28.97 4.69 -29.41
C ALA A 350 -28.53 6.13 -29.77
N LEU A 351 -28.54 6.51 -31.05
CA LEU A 351 -27.98 7.79 -31.48
C LEU A 351 -28.72 8.98 -30.87
N GLU A 352 -30.05 8.94 -30.81
CA GLU A 352 -30.82 10.10 -30.33
C GLU A 352 -30.56 10.37 -28.84
N GLU A 353 -30.52 9.32 -28.02
CA GLU A 353 -30.26 9.44 -26.58
C GLU A 353 -28.81 9.83 -26.29
N VAL A 354 -27.84 9.31 -27.06
CA VAL A 354 -26.44 9.72 -26.94
C VAL A 354 -26.27 11.19 -27.36
N LEU A 355 -26.88 11.63 -28.46
CA LEU A 355 -26.84 13.05 -28.85
C LEU A 355 -27.53 13.96 -27.83
N THR A 356 -28.61 13.48 -27.20
CA THR A 356 -29.29 14.17 -26.10
C THR A 356 -28.38 14.30 -24.88
N PHE A 357 -27.68 13.23 -24.51
CA PHE A 357 -26.66 13.25 -23.45
C PHE A 357 -25.55 14.27 -23.79
N MET A 358 -25.01 14.24 -25.01
CA MET A 358 -23.96 15.18 -25.45
C MET A 358 -24.39 16.65 -25.34
N HIS A 359 -25.69 16.91 -25.54
CA HIS A 359 -26.22 18.26 -25.54
C HIS A 359 -26.41 18.83 -24.12
N TYR A 360 -26.96 18.03 -23.20
CA TYR A 360 -27.30 18.51 -21.85
C TYR A 360 -26.25 18.21 -20.79
N SER A 361 -25.49 17.13 -20.95
CA SER A 361 -24.47 16.75 -19.96
C SER A 361 -23.38 17.81 -19.88
N ARG A 362 -22.73 17.89 -18.71
CA ARG A 362 -21.51 18.68 -18.49
C ARG A 362 -20.27 17.84 -18.38
N ASP A 363 -20.44 16.53 -18.37
CA ASP A 363 -19.34 15.59 -18.27
C ASP A 363 -18.66 15.45 -19.62
N VAL A 364 -17.65 16.30 -19.84
CA VAL A 364 -16.85 16.31 -21.06
C VAL A 364 -16.14 14.97 -21.27
N GLU A 365 -15.65 14.33 -20.21
CA GLU A 365 -14.93 13.06 -20.32
C GLU A 365 -15.85 11.97 -20.88
N THR A 366 -17.03 11.81 -20.30
CA THR A 366 -18.04 10.87 -20.81
C THR A 366 -18.50 11.20 -22.23
N LYS A 367 -18.65 12.50 -22.56
CA LYS A 367 -18.91 12.92 -23.95
C LYS A 367 -17.78 12.49 -24.91
N THR A 368 -16.51 12.58 -24.51
CA THR A 368 -15.41 12.11 -25.35
C THR A 368 -15.45 10.60 -25.54
N SER A 369 -15.81 9.83 -24.50
CA SER A 369 -15.94 8.36 -24.58
C SER A 369 -17.10 7.93 -25.50
N LEU A 370 -18.27 8.56 -25.36
CA LEU A 370 -19.44 8.27 -26.21
C LEU A 370 -19.28 8.75 -27.65
N ALA A 371 -18.25 9.54 -27.97
CA ALA A 371 -17.97 9.98 -29.33
C ALA A 371 -17.69 8.81 -30.29
N GLU A 372 -17.10 7.72 -29.80
CA GLU A 372 -16.93 6.51 -30.60
C GLU A 372 -18.30 5.98 -31.06
N VAL A 373 -19.26 5.84 -30.14
CA VAL A 373 -20.63 5.39 -30.44
C VAL A 373 -21.25 6.28 -31.50
N VAL A 374 -21.20 7.61 -31.32
CA VAL A 374 -21.71 8.60 -32.29
C VAL A 374 -21.09 8.39 -33.67
N SER A 375 -19.77 8.19 -33.74
CA SER A 375 -19.07 8.02 -35.02
C SER A 375 -19.41 6.73 -35.75
N ARG A 376 -19.72 5.66 -35.00
CA ARG A 376 -20.04 4.34 -35.54
C ARG A 376 -21.47 4.27 -36.08
N ILE A 377 -22.42 4.83 -35.34
CA ILE A 377 -23.85 4.75 -35.70
C ILE A 377 -24.33 5.98 -36.48
N GLY A 378 -23.67 7.13 -36.33
CA GLY A 378 -24.10 8.44 -36.83
C GLY A 378 -23.48 8.91 -38.15
N GLN A 379 -22.74 8.08 -38.90
CA GLN A 379 -22.00 8.48 -40.12
C GLN A 379 -22.83 9.19 -41.21
N LYS A 380 -24.16 9.04 -41.20
CA LYS A 380 -25.08 9.66 -42.18
C LYS A 380 -25.99 10.71 -41.57
N ASP A 381 -25.86 10.98 -40.27
CA ASP A 381 -26.62 12.00 -39.57
C ASP A 381 -25.77 13.27 -39.48
N GLU A 382 -26.24 14.35 -40.11
CA GLU A 382 -25.50 15.61 -40.13
C GLU A 382 -25.36 16.22 -38.72
N ARG A 383 -26.30 15.92 -37.82
CA ARG A 383 -26.26 16.33 -36.41
C ARG A 383 -25.08 15.72 -35.67
N ALA A 384 -24.71 14.47 -35.99
CA ALA A 384 -23.63 13.77 -35.32
C ALA A 384 -22.29 14.50 -35.46
N TYR A 385 -21.98 14.98 -36.67
CA TYR A 385 -20.77 15.76 -36.89
C TYR A 385 -20.82 17.12 -36.18
N GLU A 386 -21.96 17.81 -36.22
CA GLU A 386 -22.12 19.11 -35.55
C GLU A 386 -21.98 19.00 -34.02
N THR A 387 -22.55 17.95 -33.42
CA THR A 387 -22.40 17.64 -32.00
C THR A 387 -20.95 17.32 -31.64
N LEU A 388 -20.25 16.48 -32.42
CA LEU A 388 -18.84 16.18 -32.16
C LEU A 388 -17.95 17.43 -32.26
N VAL A 389 -18.26 18.36 -33.17
CA VAL A 389 -17.57 19.66 -33.24
C VAL A 389 -17.87 20.51 -32.01
N ALA A 390 -19.11 20.53 -31.52
CA ALA A 390 -19.44 21.25 -30.28
C ALA A 390 -18.66 20.70 -29.08
N VAL A 391 -18.60 19.36 -28.92
CA VAL A 391 -17.82 18.71 -27.86
C VAL A 391 -16.31 18.97 -28.03
N TRP A 392 -15.81 19.00 -29.28
CA TRP A 392 -14.43 19.37 -29.56
C TRP A 392 -14.06 20.78 -29.10
N GLU A 393 -14.96 21.75 -29.26
CA GLU A 393 -14.73 23.12 -28.78
C GLU A 393 -14.82 23.23 -27.25
N GLU A 394 -15.64 22.41 -26.60
CA GLU A 394 -15.77 22.32 -25.15
C GLU A 394 -14.57 21.64 -24.48
N ALA A 395 -14.05 20.56 -25.09
CA ALA A 395 -13.05 19.69 -24.48
C ALA A 395 -11.64 20.30 -24.43
N THR A 396 -10.95 20.07 -23.31
CA THR A 396 -9.50 20.30 -23.17
C THR A 396 -8.69 19.04 -23.48
N TRP A 397 -7.40 19.20 -23.78
CA TRP A 397 -6.49 18.06 -24.03
C TRP A 397 -6.44 17.09 -22.84
N LYS A 398 -6.49 17.61 -21.61
CA LYS A 398 -6.51 16.80 -20.38
C LYS A 398 -7.79 15.94 -20.25
N GLU A 399 -8.91 16.42 -20.75
CA GLU A 399 -10.21 15.73 -20.73
C GLU A 399 -10.38 14.78 -21.92
N GLY A 400 -9.30 14.45 -22.64
CA GLY A 400 -9.34 13.48 -23.75
C GLY A 400 -9.78 14.06 -25.08
N LYS A 401 -9.59 15.37 -25.34
CA LYS A 401 -9.90 16.01 -26.65
C LYS A 401 -9.34 15.23 -27.85
N CYS A 402 -8.17 14.60 -27.71
CA CYS A 402 -7.56 13.78 -28.75
C CYS A 402 -8.46 12.60 -29.20
N LEU A 403 -9.25 12.02 -28.30
CA LEU A 403 -10.16 10.90 -28.57
C LEU A 403 -11.28 11.26 -29.56
N LEU A 404 -11.59 12.55 -29.69
CA LEU A 404 -12.58 13.07 -30.65
C LEU A 404 -12.03 13.15 -32.09
N ALA A 405 -10.71 13.10 -32.28
CA ALA A 405 -10.08 13.32 -33.58
C ALA A 405 -10.54 12.28 -34.62
N TYR A 406 -10.53 11.00 -34.24
CA TYR A 406 -10.97 9.91 -35.11
C TYR A 406 -12.50 9.92 -35.35
N PRO A 407 -13.36 10.07 -34.33
CA PRO A 407 -14.79 10.32 -34.50
C PRO A 407 -15.14 11.45 -35.46
N LEU A 408 -14.44 12.59 -35.37
CA LEU A 408 -14.62 13.73 -36.27
C LEU A 408 -14.22 13.39 -37.70
N ALA A 409 -13.09 12.71 -37.91
CA ALA A 409 -12.66 12.27 -39.23
C ALA A 409 -13.68 11.32 -39.87
N LEU A 410 -14.17 10.34 -39.10
CA LEU A 410 -15.10 9.32 -39.60
C LEU A 410 -16.49 9.90 -39.96
N THR A 411 -16.99 10.85 -39.17
CA THR A 411 -18.31 11.47 -39.38
C THR A 411 -18.28 12.64 -40.37
N GLY A 412 -17.23 13.48 -40.31
CA GLY A 412 -17.10 14.70 -41.10
C GLY A 412 -16.40 14.52 -42.45
N GLY A 413 -15.60 13.46 -42.60
CA GLY A 413 -14.74 13.27 -43.77
C GLY A 413 -13.87 14.50 -44.03
N GLU A 414 -13.90 15.01 -45.27
CA GLU A 414 -13.14 16.21 -45.65
C GLU A 414 -13.48 17.46 -44.82
N ARG A 415 -14.67 17.53 -44.20
CA ARG A 415 -15.07 18.67 -43.34
C ARG A 415 -14.25 18.74 -42.06
N ALA A 416 -13.72 17.62 -41.57
CA ALA A 416 -12.93 17.56 -40.34
C ALA A 416 -11.49 18.05 -40.53
N ILE A 417 -10.97 18.04 -41.77
CA ILE A 417 -9.58 18.38 -42.07
C ILE A 417 -9.17 19.74 -41.49
N PRO A 418 -9.92 20.86 -41.69
CA PRO A 418 -9.50 22.16 -41.16
C PRO A 418 -9.50 22.20 -39.63
N VAL A 419 -10.40 21.47 -38.98
CA VAL A 419 -10.48 21.40 -37.51
C VAL A 419 -9.26 20.67 -36.96
N LEU A 420 -8.96 19.49 -37.49
CA LEU A 420 -7.82 18.67 -37.06
C LEU A 420 -6.47 19.30 -37.43
N GLN A 421 -6.37 20.00 -38.56
CA GLN A 421 -5.17 20.76 -38.91
C GLN A 421 -4.93 21.92 -37.95
N SER A 422 -5.99 22.67 -37.59
CA SER A 422 -5.88 23.74 -36.60
C SER A 422 -5.49 23.21 -35.23
N ALA A 423 -5.87 21.97 -34.89
CA ALA A 423 -5.54 21.33 -33.63
C ALA A 423 -4.03 21.09 -33.47
N LEU A 424 -3.33 20.72 -34.55
CA LEU A 424 -1.87 20.56 -34.55
C LEU A 424 -1.11 21.88 -34.37
N GLU A 425 -1.80 23.03 -34.52
CA GLU A 425 -1.26 24.36 -34.25
C GLU A 425 -1.67 24.90 -32.86
N ASP A 426 -2.44 24.15 -32.08
CA ASP A 426 -2.88 24.56 -30.75
C ASP A 426 -1.67 24.64 -29.79
N PRO A 427 -1.39 25.80 -29.17
CA PRO A 427 -0.28 25.93 -28.24
C PRO A 427 -0.41 25.08 -26.97
N ASN A 428 -1.61 24.58 -26.66
CA ASN A 428 -1.85 23.70 -25.52
C ASN A 428 -1.72 22.21 -25.88
N LEU A 429 -1.54 21.87 -27.16
CA LEU A 429 -1.17 20.52 -27.57
C LEU A 429 0.33 20.35 -27.29
N ASP A 430 0.67 19.71 -26.19
CA ASP A 430 2.06 19.54 -25.73
C ASP A 430 2.48 18.08 -25.51
N ASN A 431 1.58 17.13 -25.79
CA ASN A 431 1.79 15.69 -25.64
C ASN A 431 1.87 14.98 -27.00
N ILE A 432 2.84 14.07 -27.14
CA ILE A 432 3.03 13.25 -28.34
C ILE A 432 1.87 12.27 -28.58
N LEU A 433 1.23 11.75 -27.54
CA LEU A 433 0.08 10.83 -27.68
C LEU A 433 -1.08 11.56 -28.35
N ASP A 434 -1.46 12.72 -27.83
CA ASP A 434 -2.55 13.55 -28.38
C ASP A 434 -2.26 14.00 -29.81
N HIS A 435 -1.02 14.39 -30.09
CA HIS A 435 -0.59 14.72 -31.44
C HIS A 435 -0.69 13.51 -32.38
N THR A 436 -0.34 12.32 -31.89
CA THR A 436 -0.38 11.08 -32.69
C THR A 436 -1.81 10.73 -33.07
N GLU A 437 -2.77 10.88 -32.16
CA GLU A 437 -4.19 10.63 -32.45
C GLU A 437 -4.74 11.60 -33.51
N VAL A 438 -4.45 12.90 -33.37
CA VAL A 438 -4.87 13.92 -34.35
C VAL A 438 -4.20 13.69 -35.71
N ALA A 439 -2.91 13.36 -35.72
CA ALA A 439 -2.17 13.06 -36.93
C ALA A 439 -2.70 11.80 -37.62
N ALA A 440 -2.98 10.73 -36.87
CA ALA A 440 -3.55 9.49 -37.40
C ALA A 440 -4.93 9.73 -38.03
N ALA A 441 -5.78 10.55 -37.40
CA ALA A 441 -7.07 10.94 -37.96
C ALA A 441 -6.93 11.72 -39.29
N LEU A 442 -5.94 12.60 -39.40
CA LEU A 442 -5.63 13.30 -40.67
C LEU A 442 -5.10 12.35 -41.75
N GLU A 443 -4.25 11.38 -41.37
CA GLU A 443 -3.71 10.38 -42.30
C GLU A 443 -4.81 9.48 -42.86
N GLU A 444 -5.79 9.08 -42.04
CA GLU A 444 -6.97 8.32 -42.49
C GLU A 444 -7.80 9.11 -43.52
N LEU A 445 -7.82 10.44 -43.42
CA LEU A 445 -8.42 11.35 -44.41
C LEU A 445 -7.54 11.60 -45.64
N GLY A 446 -6.37 10.97 -45.72
CA GLY A 446 -5.42 11.11 -46.82
C GLY A 446 -4.59 12.41 -46.79
N VAL A 447 -4.51 13.07 -45.63
CA VAL A 447 -3.73 14.29 -45.41
C VAL A 447 -2.47 13.92 -44.63
N GLU A 448 -1.30 14.21 -45.19
CA GLU A 448 -0.02 14.00 -44.50
C GLU A 448 0.10 15.03 -43.36
N ALA A 449 0.16 14.55 -42.12
CA ALA A 449 0.34 15.38 -40.94
C ALA A 449 1.82 15.77 -40.77
N PRO A 450 2.13 16.97 -40.24
CA PRO A 450 3.49 17.31 -39.88
C PRO A 450 4.04 16.31 -38.83
N PRO A 451 5.32 15.95 -38.90
CA PRO A 451 5.93 15.13 -37.87
C PRO A 451 5.92 15.89 -36.54
N ALA A 452 5.67 15.16 -35.44
CA ALA A 452 5.74 15.73 -34.10
C ALA A 452 7.12 16.41 -33.88
N PRO A 453 7.15 17.53 -33.13
CA PRO A 453 8.40 18.18 -32.75
C PRO A 453 9.41 17.19 -32.15
N ALA A 454 10.68 17.29 -32.58
CA ALA A 454 11.72 16.32 -32.22
C ALA A 454 12.07 16.31 -30.71
N ASP A 455 11.71 17.37 -30.00
CA ASP A 455 11.77 17.53 -28.55
C ASP A 455 10.67 16.78 -27.81
N TRP A 456 9.52 16.51 -28.44
CA TRP A 456 8.44 15.67 -27.88
C TRP A 456 8.78 14.17 -27.99
N LEU A 457 9.59 13.79 -28.99
CA LEU A 457 10.08 12.41 -29.21
C LEU A 457 11.05 11.90 -28.14
N LEU A 458 11.42 12.73 -27.15
CA LEU A 458 12.47 12.41 -26.17
C LEU A 458 12.04 12.51 -24.70
N PHE A 459 10.86 13.04 -24.36
CA PHE A 459 10.52 13.35 -22.96
C PHE A 459 9.01 13.32 -22.70
N GLU A 460 8.53 12.36 -21.88
CA GLU A 460 7.19 12.35 -21.29
C GLU A 460 7.08 13.19 -20.00
N VAL A 461 8.19 13.68 -19.44
CA VAL A 461 8.18 14.50 -18.22
C VAL A 461 9.34 15.48 -18.28
N ASP A 462 9.20 16.69 -17.75
CA ASP A 462 10.36 17.53 -17.44
C ASP A 462 11.23 16.79 -16.42
N ILE A 463 12.18 16.00 -16.91
CA ILE A 463 13.10 15.17 -16.13
C ILE A 463 13.86 16.01 -15.08
N GLY A 464 13.99 17.32 -15.29
CA GLY A 464 14.55 18.23 -14.28
C GLY A 464 13.68 18.36 -13.02
N THR A 465 12.36 18.22 -13.14
CA THR A 465 11.40 18.38 -12.04
C THR A 465 10.94 17.07 -11.41
N VAL A 466 11.01 15.93 -12.12
CA VAL A 466 10.65 14.59 -11.58
C VAL A 466 11.36 14.26 -10.27
N PRO A 467 12.69 14.46 -10.13
CA PRO A 467 13.38 14.27 -8.86
C PRO A 467 12.78 15.05 -7.70
N GLN A 468 12.32 16.26 -7.98
CA GLN A 468 11.81 17.18 -6.98
C GLN A 468 10.33 16.92 -6.67
N SER A 469 9.51 16.54 -7.66
CA SER A 469 8.12 16.15 -7.45
C SER A 469 8.03 14.87 -6.62
N VAL A 470 8.78 13.82 -6.97
CA VAL A 470 8.78 12.54 -6.25
C VAL A 470 9.14 12.71 -4.77
N LEU A 471 10.17 13.51 -4.46
CA LEU A 471 10.57 13.75 -3.07
C LEU A 471 9.65 14.73 -2.35
N SER A 472 9.04 15.68 -3.06
CA SER A 472 8.01 16.57 -2.51
C SER A 472 6.79 15.77 -2.07
N ASP A 473 6.31 14.85 -2.91
CA ASP A 473 5.18 13.98 -2.61
C ASP A 473 5.46 13.12 -1.37
N ILE A 474 6.63 12.49 -1.29
CA ILE A 474 7.02 11.68 -0.11
C ILE A 474 7.04 12.52 1.17
N SER A 475 7.39 13.81 1.07
CA SER A 475 7.36 14.72 2.21
C SER A 475 5.96 15.25 2.53
N ASP A 476 4.96 15.06 1.67
CA ASP A 476 3.61 15.61 1.86
C ASP A 476 2.79 14.77 2.87
N PRO A 477 2.15 15.39 3.88
CA PRO A 477 1.19 14.71 4.76
C PRO A 477 0.05 13.97 4.03
N ASP A 478 -0.40 14.45 2.88
CA ASP A 478 -1.44 13.83 2.06
C ASP A 478 -0.97 12.50 1.46
N HIS A 479 0.30 12.42 1.04
CA HIS A 479 0.88 11.17 0.53
C HIS A 479 0.95 10.10 1.63
N LEU A 480 1.33 10.49 2.84
CA LEU A 480 1.30 9.61 4.02
C LEU A 480 -0.14 9.18 4.37
N MET A 481 -1.14 10.04 4.13
CA MET A 481 -2.54 9.71 4.36
C MET A 481 -3.02 8.64 3.37
N ILE A 482 -2.74 8.81 2.08
CA ILE A 482 -3.04 7.81 1.03
C ILE A 482 -2.38 6.46 1.37
N PHE A 483 -1.10 6.47 1.76
CA PHE A 483 -0.40 5.27 2.20
C PHE A 483 -1.08 4.59 3.39
N ALA A 484 -1.58 5.38 4.34
CA ALA A 484 -2.22 4.87 5.54
C ALA A 484 -3.66 4.39 5.31
N ASP A 485 -4.33 4.82 4.24
CA ASP A 485 -5.69 4.39 3.89
C ASP A 485 -5.71 2.95 3.36
N VAL A 486 -4.68 2.57 2.60
CA VAL A 486 -4.47 1.19 2.11
C VAL A 486 -3.82 0.26 3.14
N ALA A 487 -3.38 0.77 4.29
CA ALA A 487 -2.72 0.01 5.34
C ALA A 487 -3.68 -0.51 6.43
N PRO A 488 -3.34 -1.61 7.15
CA PRO A 488 -4.15 -2.14 8.24
C PRO A 488 -4.48 -1.10 9.32
N GLU A 489 -5.74 -1.06 9.79
CA GLU A 489 -6.19 -0.05 10.77
C GLU A 489 -5.35 -0.02 12.06
N GLU A 490 -4.79 -1.17 12.43
CA GLU A 490 -3.93 -1.39 13.60
C GLU A 490 -2.69 -0.48 13.59
N TRP A 491 -2.18 -0.11 12.41
CA TRP A 491 -1.02 0.76 12.26
C TRP A 491 -1.32 2.20 12.65
N ARG A 492 -2.57 2.67 12.43
CA ARG A 492 -3.02 4.02 12.85
C ARG A 492 -3.02 4.17 14.38
N SER A 493 -2.98 3.05 15.11
CA SER A 493 -2.90 2.99 16.57
C SER A 493 -1.48 3.22 17.12
N HIS A 494 -0.46 3.06 16.27
CA HIS A 494 0.96 3.15 16.63
C HIS A 494 1.70 4.14 15.72
N PRO A 495 1.56 5.47 15.95
CA PRO A 495 2.09 6.51 15.08
C PRO A 495 3.60 6.48 14.86
N ASP A 496 4.36 5.98 15.84
CA ASP A 496 5.82 5.88 15.77
C ASP A 496 6.24 4.77 14.80
N ASP A 497 5.60 3.59 14.90
CA ASP A 497 5.84 2.45 14.02
C ASP A 497 5.41 2.76 12.59
N LEU A 498 4.26 3.43 12.41
CA LEU A 498 3.77 3.85 11.10
C LEU A 498 4.74 4.80 10.39
N ALA A 499 5.37 5.73 11.12
CA ALA A 499 6.36 6.63 10.53
C ALA A 499 7.60 5.88 10.01
N HIS A 500 8.06 4.85 10.75
CA HIS A 500 9.16 4.00 10.33
C HIS A 500 8.81 3.10 9.14
N ILE A 501 7.63 2.48 9.17
CA ILE A 501 7.12 1.65 8.06
C ILE A 501 7.04 2.48 6.79
N TYR A 502 6.45 3.68 6.85
CA TYR A 502 6.36 4.60 5.73
C TYR A 502 7.74 4.91 5.12
N THR A 503 8.71 5.36 5.93
CA THR A 503 10.06 5.67 5.41
C THR A 503 10.76 4.46 4.81
N ASN A 504 10.57 3.27 5.38
CA ASN A 504 11.18 2.06 4.86
C ASN A 504 10.58 1.65 3.51
N THR A 505 9.26 1.76 3.36
CA THR A 505 8.57 1.48 2.09
C THR A 505 9.00 2.45 1.00
N GLU A 506 8.99 3.76 1.30
CA GLU A 506 9.43 4.77 0.33
C GLU A 506 10.92 4.64 -0.01
N GLN A 507 11.76 4.25 0.95
CA GLN A 507 13.18 4.02 0.70
C GLN A 507 13.38 2.82 -0.24
N ALA A 508 12.63 1.73 -0.06
CA ALA A 508 12.68 0.57 -0.94
C ALA A 508 12.22 0.92 -2.36
N ARG A 509 11.14 1.71 -2.48
CA ARG A 509 10.62 2.22 -3.75
C ARG A 509 11.66 3.09 -4.48
N LEU A 510 12.25 4.07 -3.78
CA LEU A 510 13.27 4.94 -4.37
C LEU A 510 14.55 4.18 -4.74
N ASN A 511 14.99 3.22 -3.91
CA ASN A 511 16.13 2.38 -4.24
C ASN A 511 15.89 1.58 -5.53
N ASN A 512 14.67 1.08 -5.75
CA ASN A 512 14.30 0.43 -7.01
C ASN A 512 14.39 1.41 -8.18
N LEU A 513 13.72 2.57 -8.08
CA LEU A 513 13.75 3.60 -9.13
C LEU A 513 15.18 4.02 -9.48
N ILE A 514 16.01 4.27 -8.47
CA ILE A 514 17.42 4.66 -8.62
C ILE A 514 18.25 3.55 -9.27
N ALA A 515 18.00 2.29 -8.92
CA ALA A 515 18.70 1.16 -9.53
C ALA A 515 18.33 0.98 -11.00
N VAL A 516 17.03 1.01 -11.32
CA VAL A 516 16.53 0.89 -12.69
C VAL A 516 17.07 2.02 -13.56
N GLN A 517 16.99 3.27 -13.09
CA GLN A 517 17.47 4.41 -13.87
C GLN A 517 19.00 4.42 -14.04
N ALA A 518 19.76 3.95 -13.04
CA ALA A 518 21.22 3.87 -13.14
C ALA A 518 21.71 2.73 -14.05
N ILE A 519 20.91 1.68 -14.25
CA ILE A 519 21.28 0.50 -15.05
C ILE A 519 20.75 0.61 -16.48
N SER A 520 19.48 0.94 -16.65
CA SER A 520 18.79 0.82 -17.94
C SER A 520 18.85 2.09 -18.80
N LEU A 521 19.17 3.26 -18.22
CA LEU A 521 19.24 4.51 -19.00
C LEU A 521 20.67 4.77 -19.53
N PRO A 522 20.81 5.61 -20.58
CA PRO A 522 22.11 6.11 -21.02
C PRO A 522 22.84 6.85 -19.89
N SER A 523 24.18 6.70 -19.84
CA SER A 523 25.03 7.25 -18.78
C SER A 523 24.85 8.75 -18.53
N GLU A 524 24.66 9.53 -19.59
CA GLU A 524 24.47 10.97 -19.54
C GLU A 524 23.15 11.32 -18.84
N VAL A 525 22.10 10.55 -19.11
CA VAL A 525 20.77 10.73 -18.51
C VAL A 525 20.80 10.32 -17.04
N SER A 526 21.39 9.16 -16.72
CA SER A 526 21.53 8.70 -15.33
C SER A 526 22.36 9.68 -14.50
N THR A 527 23.43 10.24 -15.08
CA THR A 527 24.28 11.23 -14.39
C THR A 527 23.49 12.50 -14.06
N PHE A 528 22.70 13.00 -15.03
CA PHE A 528 21.84 14.16 -14.82
C PHE A 528 20.77 13.90 -13.75
N LEU A 529 20.04 12.78 -13.85
CA LEU A 529 19.01 12.38 -12.90
C LEU A 529 19.55 12.22 -11.47
N THR A 530 20.68 11.52 -11.31
CA THR A 530 21.33 11.33 -10.02
C THR A 530 21.76 12.66 -9.40
N ALA A 531 22.27 13.62 -10.20
CA ALA A 531 22.65 14.93 -9.70
C ALA A 531 21.44 15.75 -9.19
N ASN A 532 20.33 15.78 -9.95
CA ASN A 532 19.12 16.49 -9.55
C ASN A 532 18.44 15.83 -8.33
N LEU A 533 18.37 14.49 -8.29
CA LEU A 533 17.88 13.75 -7.12
C LEU A 533 18.73 14.04 -5.87
N LEU A 534 20.05 14.17 -6.03
CA LEU A 534 20.94 14.47 -4.91
C LEU A 534 20.66 15.86 -4.34
N GLU A 535 20.54 16.88 -5.21
CA GLU A 535 20.20 18.24 -4.79
C GLU A 535 18.83 18.30 -4.08
N ALA A 536 17.83 17.64 -4.65
CA ALA A 536 16.51 17.56 -4.03
C ALA A 536 16.56 16.83 -2.66
N ALA A 537 17.26 15.69 -2.57
CA ALA A 537 17.44 14.94 -1.33
C ALA A 537 18.15 15.74 -0.24
N GLU A 538 19.16 16.55 -0.58
CA GLU A 538 19.86 17.41 0.39
C GLU A 538 18.95 18.49 0.99
N THR A 539 17.88 18.89 0.28
CA THR A 539 16.89 19.87 0.75
C THR A 539 15.64 19.26 1.37
N LEU A 540 15.48 17.93 1.30
CA LEU A 540 14.30 17.23 1.79
C LEU A 540 14.07 17.43 3.30
N THR A 541 12.90 17.97 3.64
CA THR A 541 12.44 18.14 5.02
C THR A 541 11.00 17.66 5.17
N PHE A 542 10.65 17.20 6.38
CA PHE A 542 9.28 16.80 6.74
C PHE A 542 8.69 17.84 7.69
N ASP A 543 8.66 19.11 7.29
CA ASP A 543 8.26 20.24 8.13
C ASP A 543 6.92 20.88 7.73
N ALA A 544 6.13 20.18 6.92
CA ALA A 544 4.81 20.62 6.48
C ALA A 544 3.83 20.87 7.65
N SER A 545 2.90 21.80 7.44
CA SER A 545 1.87 22.14 8.42
C SER A 545 0.79 21.06 8.50
N VAL A 546 0.81 20.29 9.57
CA VAL A 546 -0.22 19.26 9.81
C VAL A 546 -1.50 19.80 10.48
N ARG A 547 -1.76 21.11 10.41
CA ARG A 547 -2.93 21.74 11.03
C ARG A 547 -4.16 21.54 10.14
N GLY A 548 -5.04 20.62 10.53
CA GLY A 548 -6.25 20.25 9.79
C GLY A 548 -6.44 18.73 9.75
N TYR A 549 -5.34 17.99 9.88
CA TYR A 549 -5.32 16.54 9.79
C TYR A 549 -5.76 15.80 11.07
N PRO A 550 -6.22 14.54 10.93
CA PRO A 550 -6.54 13.65 12.04
C PRO A 550 -5.42 13.59 13.09
N ARG A 551 -5.81 13.35 14.35
CA ARG A 551 -4.86 13.38 15.49
C ARG A 551 -3.74 12.34 15.35
N TRP A 552 -4.04 11.17 14.79
CA TRP A 552 -3.04 10.12 14.59
C TRP A 552 -2.01 10.55 13.53
N LEU A 553 -2.45 11.07 12.37
CA LEU A 553 -1.57 11.53 11.28
C LEU A 553 -0.64 12.65 11.74
N ARG A 554 -1.17 13.61 12.50
CA ARG A 554 -0.35 14.67 13.13
C ARG A 554 0.76 14.12 14.02
N LYS A 555 0.49 13.06 14.79
CA LYS A 555 1.50 12.41 15.62
C LYS A 555 2.53 11.66 14.77
N THR A 556 2.07 10.88 13.79
CA THR A 556 2.93 10.13 12.86
C THR A 556 3.88 11.07 12.15
N TYR A 557 3.37 12.12 11.53
CA TYR A 557 4.17 13.08 10.78
C TYR A 557 5.11 13.89 11.70
N THR A 558 4.72 14.17 12.95
CA THR A 558 5.66 14.75 13.95
C THR A 558 6.80 13.79 14.29
N HIS A 559 6.52 12.48 14.37
CA HIS A 559 7.55 11.46 14.61
C HIS A 559 8.46 11.31 13.38
N LEU A 560 7.87 11.27 12.19
CA LEU A 560 8.56 11.29 10.90
C LEU A 560 9.55 12.45 10.83
N ALA A 561 9.11 13.68 11.10
CA ALA A 561 9.96 14.87 11.09
C ALA A 561 11.15 14.83 12.06
N LYS A 562 10.98 14.20 13.22
CA LYS A 562 11.98 14.23 14.31
C LYS A 562 12.92 13.02 14.30
N CYS A 563 12.44 11.86 13.86
CA CYS A 563 13.11 10.59 14.07
C CYS A 563 13.42 9.90 12.73
N ALA A 564 12.41 9.55 11.94
CA ALA A 564 12.56 8.71 10.76
C ALA A 564 13.06 9.49 9.52
N GLY A 565 12.52 10.69 9.29
CA GLY A 565 12.81 11.55 8.14
C GLY A 565 14.29 11.96 8.00
N PRO A 566 14.98 12.40 9.07
CA PRO A 566 16.41 12.69 8.99
C PRO A 566 17.26 11.44 8.65
N GLY A 567 16.82 10.25 9.05
CA GLY A 567 17.47 8.99 8.67
C GLY A 567 17.28 8.69 7.18
N PHE A 568 16.02 8.75 6.72
CA PHE A 568 15.65 8.60 5.32
C PHE A 568 16.45 9.52 4.39
N GLN A 569 16.55 10.80 4.75
CA GLN A 569 17.33 11.79 3.99
C GLN A 569 18.81 11.37 3.87
N LEU A 570 19.45 11.01 4.98
CA LEU A 570 20.85 10.59 4.98
C LEU A 570 21.05 9.32 4.14
N HIS A 571 20.15 8.35 4.24
CA HIS A 571 20.24 7.12 3.45
C HIS A 571 20.24 7.42 1.94
N LEU A 572 19.29 8.25 1.51
CA LEU A 572 19.14 8.64 0.11
C LEU A 572 20.36 9.42 -0.41
N VAL A 573 20.85 10.40 0.36
CA VAL A 573 22.06 11.17 0.03
C VAL A 573 23.28 10.25 -0.11
N GLY A 574 23.43 9.26 0.78
CA GLY A 574 24.54 8.30 0.71
C GLY A 574 24.55 7.47 -0.57
N VAL A 575 23.38 6.99 -1.01
CA VAL A 575 23.22 6.26 -2.27
C VAL A 575 23.58 7.15 -3.46
N LEU A 576 23.00 8.35 -3.52
CA LEU A 576 23.15 9.27 -4.64
C LEU A 576 24.57 9.84 -4.77
N LEU A 577 25.25 10.17 -3.66
CA LEU A 577 26.67 10.57 -3.67
C LEU A 577 27.56 9.48 -4.25
N SER A 578 27.30 8.22 -3.87
CA SER A 578 28.06 7.06 -4.35
C SER A 578 27.85 6.82 -5.84
N LEU A 579 26.59 6.89 -6.30
CA LEU A 579 26.24 6.76 -7.71
C LEU A 579 26.76 7.91 -8.56
N GLN A 580 26.72 9.14 -8.05
CA GLN A 580 27.25 10.31 -8.76
C GLN A 580 28.73 10.14 -9.07
N HIS A 581 29.54 9.71 -8.10
CA HIS A 581 30.98 9.45 -8.33
C HIS A 581 31.19 8.23 -9.22
N TYR A 582 30.32 7.22 -9.11
CA TYR A 582 30.38 6.04 -9.97
C TYR A 582 30.15 6.39 -11.45
N LEU A 583 29.07 7.10 -11.75
CA LEU A 583 28.66 7.46 -13.11
C LEU A 583 29.61 8.49 -13.74
N ASN A 584 30.19 9.38 -12.94
CA ASN A 584 31.21 10.33 -13.41
C ASN A 584 32.62 9.74 -13.54
N GLU A 585 32.81 8.46 -13.21
CA GLU A 585 34.12 7.80 -13.14
C GLU A 585 35.13 8.54 -12.23
N ASP A 586 34.65 9.28 -11.23
CA ASP A 586 35.49 10.03 -10.28
C ASP A 586 35.94 9.12 -9.11
N TYR A 587 36.74 8.11 -9.45
CA TYR A 587 37.39 7.20 -8.49
C TYR A 587 38.58 6.48 -9.13
N ASP A 588 39.55 6.06 -8.32
CA ASP A 588 40.64 5.18 -8.77
C ASP A 588 40.39 3.75 -8.28
N ILE A 589 40.23 2.80 -9.20
CA ILE A 589 39.99 1.38 -8.87
C ILE A 589 41.10 0.74 -8.03
N ALA A 590 42.29 1.33 -8.00
CA ALA A 590 43.41 0.91 -7.17
C ALA A 590 43.23 1.30 -5.68
N ASP A 591 42.36 2.27 -5.38
CA ASP A 591 42.10 2.72 -4.02
C ASP A 591 41.43 1.64 -3.16
N ASP A 592 41.54 1.82 -1.85
CA ASP A 592 40.95 0.99 -0.82
C ASP A 592 39.80 1.76 -0.16
N PRO A 593 38.53 1.30 -0.30
CA PRO A 593 37.37 2.01 0.25
C PRO A 593 37.49 2.21 1.77
N ASP A 594 38.07 1.26 2.50
CA ASP A 594 38.21 1.38 3.95
C ASP A 594 39.18 2.48 4.36
N ARG A 595 40.22 2.75 3.56
CA ARG A 595 41.14 3.86 3.84
C ARG A 595 40.51 5.21 3.56
N LEU A 596 39.70 5.31 2.52
CA LEU A 596 38.94 6.51 2.20
C LEU A 596 37.92 6.82 3.30
N LEU A 597 37.17 5.81 3.77
CA LEU A 597 36.22 5.94 4.87
C LEU A 597 36.93 6.28 6.20
N ALA A 598 38.09 5.69 6.47
CA ALA A 598 38.91 6.04 7.63
C ALA A 598 39.35 7.51 7.60
N ALA A 599 39.76 8.02 6.44
CA ALA A 599 40.12 9.42 6.27
C ALA A 599 38.89 10.34 6.38
N ALA A 600 37.76 9.95 5.79
CA ALA A 600 36.51 10.71 5.86
C ALA A 600 36.00 10.87 7.29
N ARG A 601 36.14 9.83 8.13
CA ARG A 601 35.73 9.86 9.54
C ARG A 601 36.44 10.92 10.38
N GLU A 602 37.67 11.29 10.03
CA GLU A 602 38.45 12.29 10.78
C GLU A 602 38.08 13.74 10.43
N LEU A 603 37.22 13.94 9.43
CA LEU A 603 36.80 15.26 8.95
C LEU A 603 35.53 15.74 9.66
N SER A 604 35.35 17.06 9.67
CA SER A 604 34.11 17.67 10.18
C SER A 604 32.95 17.45 9.19
N PRO A 605 31.69 17.32 9.66
CA PRO A 605 30.52 17.24 8.78
C PRO A 605 30.36 18.40 7.78
N GLU A 606 30.95 19.57 8.07
CA GLU A 606 30.93 20.75 7.20
C GLU A 606 32.01 20.72 6.11
N ASP A 607 32.98 19.80 6.20
CA ASP A 607 34.10 19.72 5.26
C ASP A 607 33.64 19.06 3.93
N GLU A 608 33.78 19.78 2.82
CA GLU A 608 33.44 19.27 1.48
C GLU A 608 34.26 18.02 1.12
N GLU A 609 35.47 17.88 1.67
CA GLU A 609 36.32 16.71 1.45
C GLU A 609 35.70 15.43 1.98
N LEU A 610 34.86 15.51 3.03
CA LEU A 610 34.16 14.37 3.60
C LEU A 610 33.21 13.73 2.56
N ARG A 611 32.45 14.56 1.82
CA ARG A 611 31.55 14.11 0.75
C ARG A 611 32.34 13.42 -0.37
N ARG A 612 33.45 14.02 -0.79
CA ARG A 612 34.29 13.48 -1.86
C ARG A 612 34.91 12.14 -1.50
N LEU A 613 35.47 12.01 -0.30
CA LEU A 613 36.05 10.75 0.17
C LEU A 613 35.00 9.64 0.30
N PHE A 614 33.83 9.97 0.83
CA PHE A 614 32.72 9.02 0.91
C PHE A 614 32.22 8.61 -0.48
N GLY A 615 31.97 9.56 -1.38
CA GLY A 615 31.49 9.28 -2.74
C GLY A 615 32.44 8.36 -3.53
N ARG A 616 33.76 8.62 -3.45
CA ARG A 616 34.79 7.73 -4.02
C ARG A 616 34.77 6.33 -3.42
N ALA A 617 34.65 6.23 -2.09
CA ALA A 617 34.54 4.93 -1.42
C ALA A 617 33.27 4.19 -1.86
N GLY A 618 32.14 4.90 -1.95
CA GLY A 618 30.86 4.39 -2.40
C GLY A 618 30.90 3.88 -3.84
N ALA A 619 31.52 4.63 -4.75
CA ALA A 619 31.72 4.21 -6.14
C ALA A 619 32.52 2.89 -6.23
N LEU A 620 33.60 2.76 -5.44
CA LEU A 620 34.37 1.51 -5.37
C LEU A 620 33.52 0.34 -4.84
N ILE A 621 32.68 0.60 -3.84
CA ILE A 621 31.76 -0.39 -3.25
C ILE A 621 30.72 -0.86 -4.28
N LEU A 622 30.14 0.06 -5.06
CA LEU A 622 29.24 -0.26 -6.19
C LEU A 622 29.98 -1.00 -7.30
N HIS A 623 31.26 -0.70 -7.51
CA HIS A 623 32.17 -1.46 -8.38
C HIS A 623 32.56 -2.84 -7.81
N GLY A 624 31.93 -3.29 -6.72
CA GLY A 624 32.10 -4.63 -6.15
C GLY A 624 33.35 -4.78 -5.27
N ARG A 625 34.01 -3.68 -4.87
CA ARG A 625 35.10 -3.74 -3.88
C ARG A 625 34.52 -4.06 -2.51
N THR A 626 35.17 -4.97 -1.80
CA THR A 626 34.82 -5.28 -0.41
C THR A 626 35.25 -4.16 0.51
N PHE A 627 34.47 -3.91 1.55
CA PHE A 627 34.75 -2.93 2.59
C PHE A 627 34.36 -3.53 3.95
N TRP A 628 34.78 -2.87 5.03
CA TRP A 628 34.55 -3.32 6.39
C TRP A 628 33.10 -3.06 6.82
N PRO A 629 32.30 -4.09 7.14
CA PRO A 629 30.85 -3.95 7.29
C PRO A 629 30.41 -3.18 8.55
N ARG A 630 31.33 -2.84 9.46
CA ARG A 630 31.02 -2.10 10.70
C ARG A 630 31.14 -0.58 10.58
N TRP A 631 31.49 -0.05 9.41
CA TRP A 631 31.58 1.40 9.25
C TRP A 631 30.35 2.18 9.74
N PRO A 632 29.09 1.76 9.54
CA PRO A 632 27.93 2.52 10.02
C PRO A 632 27.91 2.73 11.54
N VAL A 633 28.29 1.71 12.31
CA VAL A 633 28.32 1.78 13.79
C VAL A 633 29.62 2.41 14.33
N GLU A 634 30.66 2.49 13.51
CA GLU A 634 31.99 2.99 13.90
C GLU A 634 32.27 4.41 13.39
N THR A 635 31.23 5.06 12.85
CA THR A 635 31.23 6.45 12.37
C THR A 635 30.07 7.22 12.99
N ASP A 636 30.17 8.55 12.97
CA ASP A 636 29.12 9.44 13.45
C ASP A 636 28.34 10.00 12.26
N ARG A 637 27.14 10.56 12.52
CA ARG A 637 26.35 11.21 11.45
C ARG A 637 27.12 12.44 10.91
N PRO A 638 27.06 12.72 9.59
CA PRO A 638 26.17 12.11 8.59
C PRO A 638 26.69 10.80 7.98
N LEU A 639 27.98 10.51 8.13
CA LEU A 639 28.67 9.39 7.47
C LEU A 639 28.02 8.03 7.77
N SER A 640 27.59 7.79 9.01
CA SER A 640 26.92 6.55 9.38
C SER A 640 25.61 6.32 8.62
N GLY A 641 24.76 7.34 8.52
CA GLY A 641 23.50 7.26 7.77
C GLY A 641 23.73 7.10 6.26
N TRP A 642 24.75 7.77 5.71
CA TRP A 642 25.10 7.58 4.30
C TRP A 642 25.53 6.14 4.00
N LEU A 643 26.29 5.53 4.91
CA LEU A 643 26.72 4.14 4.81
C LEU A 643 25.55 3.17 4.92
N ASP A 644 24.61 3.39 5.85
CA ASP A 644 23.42 2.54 5.99
C ASP A 644 22.62 2.49 4.69
N GLY A 645 22.34 3.66 4.09
CA GLY A 645 21.65 3.74 2.80
C GLY A 645 22.40 3.03 1.66
N LEU A 646 23.71 3.27 1.53
CA LEU A 646 24.55 2.63 0.52
C LEU A 646 24.57 1.09 0.68
N ILE A 647 24.66 0.60 1.92
CA ILE A 647 24.69 -0.84 2.21
C ILE A 647 23.39 -1.51 1.82
N GLU A 648 22.26 -0.89 2.12
CA GLU A 648 20.93 -1.40 1.74
C GLU A 648 20.75 -1.40 0.23
N PHE A 649 21.07 -0.30 -0.45
CA PHE A 649 20.99 -0.20 -1.91
C PHE A 649 21.88 -1.25 -2.60
N ARG A 650 23.14 -1.39 -2.15
CA ARG A 650 24.07 -2.41 -2.64
C ARG A 650 23.52 -3.82 -2.43
N ARG A 651 22.93 -4.11 -1.27
CA ARG A 651 22.38 -5.44 -0.95
C ARG A 651 21.27 -5.82 -1.94
N SER A 652 20.39 -4.88 -2.28
CA SER A 652 19.35 -5.10 -3.29
C SER A 652 19.95 -5.44 -4.65
N LEU A 653 20.96 -4.69 -5.10
CA LEU A 653 21.68 -4.96 -6.35
C LEU A 653 22.43 -6.31 -6.34
N GLU A 654 23.02 -6.71 -5.21
CA GLU A 654 23.71 -7.99 -5.09
C GLU A 654 22.76 -9.18 -5.28
N ARG A 655 21.52 -9.09 -4.75
CA ARG A 655 20.52 -10.17 -4.87
C ARG A 655 20.13 -10.46 -6.32
N VAL A 656 20.11 -9.42 -7.16
CA VAL A 656 19.83 -9.53 -8.60
C VAL A 656 21.08 -9.69 -9.46
N GLY A 657 22.26 -9.88 -8.83
CA GLY A 657 23.52 -10.11 -9.53
C GLY A 657 24.11 -8.87 -10.22
N GLN A 658 23.68 -7.68 -9.84
CA GLN A 658 24.08 -6.39 -10.44
C GLN A 658 25.27 -5.72 -9.72
N ILE A 659 26.06 -6.48 -8.95
CA ILE A 659 27.33 -6.01 -8.38
C ILE A 659 28.48 -6.90 -8.93
N PRO A 660 29.51 -6.34 -9.59
CA PRO A 660 29.75 -4.90 -9.82
C PRO A 660 28.69 -4.26 -10.71
N LEU A 661 28.30 -3.03 -10.38
CA LEU A 661 27.29 -2.27 -11.11
C LEU A 661 27.69 -2.11 -12.57
N ARG A 662 26.82 -2.47 -13.51
CA ARG A 662 27.11 -2.33 -14.95
C ARG A 662 25.89 -1.74 -15.65
N PRO A 663 25.95 -0.44 -16.01
CA PRO A 663 24.94 0.15 -16.87
C PRO A 663 24.83 -0.66 -18.17
N SER A 664 23.61 -1.05 -18.52
CA SER A 664 23.28 -1.88 -19.67
C SER A 664 21.93 -1.40 -20.22
N PRO A 665 21.94 -0.53 -21.25
CA PRO A 665 20.72 -0.03 -21.89
C PRO A 665 19.87 -1.13 -22.54
N GLU A 666 20.44 -2.33 -22.72
CA GLU A 666 19.74 -3.51 -23.25
C GLU A 666 18.87 -4.20 -22.19
N THR A 667 19.00 -3.83 -20.90
CA THR A 667 18.21 -4.40 -19.82
C THR A 667 16.85 -3.73 -19.74
N GLU A 668 15.78 -4.51 -19.92
CA GLU A 668 14.41 -4.01 -19.85
C GLU A 668 14.10 -3.46 -18.44
N PRO A 669 13.66 -2.19 -18.31
CA PRO A 669 13.37 -1.57 -17.01
C PRO A 669 12.32 -2.34 -16.18
N GLY A 670 11.28 -2.86 -16.84
CA GLY A 670 10.20 -3.61 -16.20
C GLY A 670 10.67 -4.92 -15.58
N GLU A 671 11.44 -5.71 -16.33
CA GLU A 671 12.03 -6.97 -15.84
C GLU A 671 12.97 -6.73 -14.65
N LEU A 672 13.84 -5.72 -14.75
CA LEU A 672 14.76 -5.36 -13.67
C LEU A 672 14.02 -4.87 -12.42
N SER A 673 12.97 -4.07 -12.59
CA SER A 673 12.13 -3.61 -11.48
C SER A 673 11.45 -4.79 -10.77
N ALA A 674 10.88 -5.72 -11.53
CA ALA A 674 10.25 -6.93 -10.99
C ALA A 674 11.26 -7.80 -10.21
N MET A 675 12.46 -8.01 -10.77
CA MET A 675 13.54 -8.74 -10.08
C MET A 675 13.95 -8.05 -8.77
N LEU A 676 14.04 -6.73 -8.77
CA LEU A 676 14.38 -5.96 -7.56
C LEU A 676 13.27 -6.03 -6.51
N ILE A 677 11.99 -5.98 -6.91
CA ILE A 677 10.84 -6.15 -6.00
C ILE A 677 10.81 -7.56 -5.43
N GLU A 678 10.97 -8.59 -6.27
CA GLU A 678 11.05 -9.98 -5.81
C GLU A 678 12.22 -10.18 -4.84
N ALA A 679 13.37 -9.56 -5.13
CA ALA A 679 14.52 -9.58 -4.24
C ALA A 679 14.30 -8.86 -2.91
N LEU A 680 13.30 -7.98 -2.76
CA LEU A 680 12.93 -7.39 -1.47
C LEU A 680 12.15 -8.36 -0.60
N MET A 681 11.44 -9.33 -1.18
CA MET A 681 10.76 -10.37 -0.44
C MET A 681 11.80 -11.25 0.27
N GLU A 682 11.61 -11.49 1.57
CA GLU A 682 12.55 -12.34 2.30
C GLU A 682 12.45 -13.77 1.80
N GLU A 683 13.57 -14.36 1.38
CA GLU A 683 13.64 -15.79 1.12
C GLU A 683 13.31 -16.56 2.41
N GLU A 684 12.16 -17.22 2.42
CA GLU A 684 11.81 -18.12 3.52
C GLU A 684 12.83 -19.27 3.58
N PRO A 685 13.33 -19.62 4.77
CA PRO A 685 14.21 -20.77 4.91
C PRO A 685 13.52 -22.02 4.38
N PRO A 686 14.22 -22.89 3.64
CA PRO A 686 13.63 -24.15 3.19
C PRO A 686 13.14 -24.94 4.40
N PRO A 687 12.01 -25.70 4.32
CA PRO A 687 11.36 -26.31 5.49
C PRO A 687 12.31 -27.12 6.38
N SER A 688 13.26 -27.83 5.77
CA SER A 688 14.28 -28.62 6.48
C SER A 688 15.25 -27.80 7.35
N VAL A 689 15.46 -26.53 7.01
CA VAL A 689 16.26 -25.56 7.77
C VAL A 689 15.38 -24.89 8.82
N THR A 690 14.13 -24.53 8.49
CA THR A 690 13.14 -24.00 9.45
C THR A 690 12.99 -24.92 10.65
N GLU A 691 12.80 -26.22 10.42
CA GLU A 691 12.75 -27.23 11.50
C GLU A 691 14.01 -27.24 12.40
N LEU A 692 15.19 -26.96 11.84
CA LEU A 692 16.44 -26.90 12.61
C LEU A 692 16.53 -25.61 13.42
N LEU A 693 16.12 -24.48 12.86
CA LEU A 693 16.13 -23.19 13.53
C LEU A 693 15.09 -23.16 14.67
N ASP A 694 13.89 -23.68 14.45
CA ASP A 694 12.86 -23.82 15.49
C ASP A 694 13.34 -24.71 16.64
N ALA A 695 14.01 -25.83 16.30
CA ALA A 695 14.61 -26.70 17.31
C ALA A 695 15.75 -26.02 18.07
N LEU A 696 16.46 -25.08 17.44
CA LEU A 696 17.50 -24.28 18.09
C LEU A 696 16.88 -23.28 19.07
N VAL A 697 15.83 -22.56 18.64
CA VAL A 697 15.10 -21.58 19.46
C VAL A 697 14.44 -22.26 20.66
N ALA A 698 13.82 -23.42 20.44
CA ALA A 698 13.16 -24.20 21.49
C ALA A 698 14.15 -24.82 22.51
N GLN A 699 15.45 -24.88 22.19
CA GLN A 699 16.44 -25.49 23.07
C GLN A 699 16.69 -24.67 24.36
N GLY A 700 16.50 -23.34 24.31
CA GLY A 700 16.78 -22.44 25.43
C GLY A 700 18.22 -22.56 25.94
N GLN A 701 18.41 -22.58 27.26
CA GLN A 701 19.73 -22.64 27.90
C GLN A 701 20.46 -24.00 27.75
N ASP A 702 19.75 -25.05 27.34
CA ASP A 702 20.32 -26.40 27.26
C ASP A 702 21.32 -26.56 26.11
N SER A 703 22.31 -27.44 26.28
CA SER A 703 23.28 -27.73 25.22
C SER A 703 22.70 -28.67 24.16
N LEU A 704 22.98 -28.42 22.87
CA LEU A 704 22.60 -29.35 21.81
C LEU A 704 23.28 -30.72 21.99
N SER A 705 22.50 -31.80 21.83
CA SER A 705 23.01 -33.17 21.83
C SER A 705 23.93 -33.44 20.62
N PRO A 706 24.85 -34.42 20.69
CA PRO A 706 25.67 -34.81 19.55
C PRO A 706 24.89 -35.27 18.31
N ALA A 707 23.62 -35.68 18.47
CA ALA A 707 22.75 -36.01 17.35
C ALA A 707 22.23 -34.74 16.65
N GLN A 708 21.77 -33.74 17.43
CA GLN A 708 21.33 -32.45 16.90
C GLN A 708 22.46 -31.70 16.19
N ARG A 709 23.66 -31.59 16.82
CA ARG A 709 24.84 -30.95 16.19
C ARG A 709 25.21 -31.59 14.86
N ARG A 710 25.09 -32.92 14.75
CA ARG A 710 25.30 -33.63 13.49
C ARG A 710 24.28 -33.24 12.43
N ARG A 711 23.01 -33.01 12.75
CA ARG A 711 22.00 -32.55 11.77
C ARG A 711 22.40 -31.22 11.13
N PHE A 712 22.81 -30.24 11.94
CA PHE A 712 23.36 -28.96 11.45
C PHE A 712 24.59 -29.17 10.56
N ALA A 713 25.51 -30.06 10.96
CA ALA A 713 26.71 -30.35 10.17
C ALA A 713 26.40 -30.97 8.79
N HIS A 714 25.34 -31.78 8.65
CA HIS A 714 24.94 -32.34 7.36
C HIS A 714 24.38 -31.29 6.41
N GLN A 715 23.76 -30.22 6.93
CA GLN A 715 23.17 -29.13 6.15
C GLN A 715 24.00 -27.83 6.24
N ARG A 716 25.30 -27.96 6.48
CA ARG A 716 26.20 -26.85 6.78
C ARG A 716 26.08 -25.67 5.80
N ALA A 717 26.11 -25.93 4.49
CA ALA A 717 26.11 -24.85 3.49
C ALA A 717 24.80 -24.05 3.52
N THR A 718 23.67 -24.74 3.69
CA THR A 718 22.33 -24.13 3.68
C THR A 718 22.02 -23.42 4.98
N VAL A 719 22.48 -23.92 6.13
CA VAL A 719 22.10 -23.37 7.45
C VAL A 719 22.94 -22.16 7.89
N ILE A 720 24.19 -22.03 7.41
CA ILE A 720 25.10 -20.96 7.87
C ILE A 720 24.54 -19.54 7.63
N PRO A 721 23.97 -19.19 6.45
CA PRO A 721 23.42 -17.84 6.24
C PRO A 721 22.35 -17.47 7.28
N TYR A 722 21.47 -18.41 7.63
CA TYR A 722 20.41 -18.19 8.62
C TYR A 722 20.94 -18.10 10.05
N LEU A 723 21.98 -18.88 10.39
CA LEU A 723 22.66 -18.73 11.68
C LEU A 723 23.37 -17.38 11.80
N ILE A 724 23.95 -16.86 10.71
CA ILE A 724 24.53 -15.51 10.67
C ILE A 724 23.45 -14.47 10.92
N ARG A 725 22.32 -14.57 10.20
CA ARG A 725 21.16 -13.68 10.35
C ARG A 725 20.64 -13.65 11.78
N MET A 726 20.50 -14.82 12.42
CA MET A 726 20.07 -14.94 13.82
C MET A 726 21.05 -14.29 14.81
N VAL A 727 22.36 -14.25 14.50
CA VAL A 727 23.34 -13.57 15.36
C VAL A 727 23.34 -12.05 15.14
N GLN A 728 23.12 -11.59 13.90
CA GLN A 728 23.03 -10.17 13.57
C GLN A 728 21.79 -9.52 14.20
N ASP A 729 20.71 -10.28 14.28
CA ASP A 729 19.46 -9.82 14.84
C ASP A 729 19.48 -9.79 16.37
N LYS A 730 19.47 -8.57 16.91
CA LYS A 730 19.57 -8.31 18.35
C LYS A 730 18.33 -8.77 19.11
N GLN A 731 17.19 -9.04 18.46
CA GLN A 731 16.02 -9.56 19.16
C GLN A 731 16.32 -10.90 19.83
N TYR A 732 17.15 -11.74 19.21
CA TYR A 732 17.57 -13.05 19.74
C TYR A 732 18.59 -12.96 20.89
N TRP A 733 19.03 -11.77 21.27
CA TRP A 733 19.99 -11.56 22.35
C TRP A 733 19.29 -11.28 23.68
N TYR A 734 18.07 -10.76 23.64
CA TYR A 734 17.32 -10.37 24.83
C TYR A 734 16.58 -11.55 25.45
N LYS A 735 16.45 -11.52 26.79
CA LYS A 735 15.76 -12.55 27.55
C LYS A 735 14.29 -12.71 27.17
N ASP A 736 13.64 -11.62 26.77
CA ASP A 736 12.23 -11.64 26.36
C ASP A 736 12.06 -11.95 24.86
N GLY A 737 13.17 -12.13 24.14
CA GLY A 737 13.19 -12.50 22.73
C GLY A 737 13.15 -14.02 22.50
N PRO A 738 13.09 -14.47 21.23
CA PRO A 738 12.99 -15.88 20.90
C PRO A 738 14.15 -16.70 21.46
N GLY A 739 13.83 -17.79 22.17
CA GLY A 739 14.83 -18.65 22.81
C GLY A 739 15.52 -18.02 24.02
N GLU A 740 14.93 -16.99 24.63
CA GLU A 740 15.39 -16.34 25.86
C GLU A 740 16.85 -15.83 25.82
N GLY A 741 17.29 -15.33 24.66
CA GLY A 741 18.67 -14.87 24.44
C GLY A 741 19.65 -16.00 24.04
N TRP A 742 19.28 -17.26 24.24
CA TRP A 742 20.17 -18.40 24.01
C TRP A 742 20.26 -18.82 22.55
N ALA A 743 19.26 -18.51 21.73
CA ALA A 743 19.27 -18.83 20.30
C ALA A 743 20.51 -18.24 19.60
N ALA A 744 20.80 -16.95 19.81
CA ALA A 744 21.99 -16.29 19.26
C ALA A 744 23.29 -16.90 19.80
N ILE A 745 23.36 -17.23 21.10
CA ILE A 745 24.52 -17.88 21.72
C ILE A 745 24.78 -19.25 21.07
N LEU A 746 23.74 -20.07 20.91
CA LEU A 746 23.85 -21.40 20.30
C LEU A 746 24.22 -21.30 18.81
N ALA A 747 23.70 -20.30 18.09
CA ALA A 747 24.08 -20.01 16.72
C ALA A 747 25.56 -19.65 16.60
N VAL A 748 26.09 -18.76 17.45
CA VAL A 748 27.53 -18.40 17.51
C VAL A 748 28.40 -19.64 17.72
N ARG A 749 28.02 -20.53 18.66
CA ARG A 749 28.77 -21.76 18.95
C ARG A 749 28.76 -22.73 17.76
N LEU A 750 27.60 -22.88 17.12
CA LEU A 750 27.46 -23.70 15.91
C LEU A 750 28.30 -23.15 14.75
N LEU A 751 28.31 -21.83 14.52
CA LEU A 751 29.14 -21.21 13.49
C LEU A 751 30.63 -21.52 13.71
N GLY A 752 31.10 -21.52 14.95
CA GLY A 752 32.44 -21.95 15.34
C GLY A 752 32.70 -23.44 15.07
N GLU A 753 31.82 -24.32 15.54
CA GLU A 753 31.94 -25.78 15.32
C GLU A 753 31.93 -26.15 13.83
N LEU A 754 31.07 -25.50 13.06
CA LEU A 754 30.97 -25.64 11.60
C LEU A 754 32.14 -24.97 10.87
N LYS A 755 33.02 -24.23 11.55
CA LYS A 755 34.10 -23.44 10.94
C LYS A 755 33.59 -22.54 9.81
N ALA A 756 32.49 -21.83 10.06
CA ALA A 756 31.86 -20.94 9.10
C ALA A 756 32.73 -19.70 8.87
N THR A 757 33.58 -19.72 7.83
CA THR A 757 34.52 -18.61 7.55
C THR A 757 33.80 -17.32 7.20
N GLN A 758 32.64 -17.42 6.53
CA GLN A 758 31.80 -16.27 6.17
C GLN A 758 31.14 -15.58 7.38
N ALA A 759 31.19 -16.19 8.58
CA ALA A 759 30.67 -15.59 9.81
C ALA A 759 31.69 -14.72 10.55
N ALA A 760 32.94 -14.61 10.07
CA ALA A 760 34.02 -13.96 10.82
C ALA A 760 33.69 -12.52 11.22
N ASP A 761 33.20 -11.68 10.30
CA ASP A 761 32.81 -10.30 10.59
C ASP A 761 31.61 -10.20 11.53
N THR A 762 30.64 -11.12 11.40
CA THR A 762 29.49 -11.21 12.30
C THR A 762 29.91 -11.58 13.73
N LEU A 763 30.86 -12.50 13.87
CA LEU A 763 31.39 -12.88 15.18
C LEU A 763 32.26 -11.79 15.79
N VAL A 764 33.06 -11.06 15.00
CA VAL A 764 33.78 -9.86 15.46
C VAL A 764 32.79 -8.80 15.94
N SER A 765 31.70 -8.58 15.19
CA SER A 765 30.62 -7.69 15.59
C SER A 765 29.95 -8.15 16.88
N ALA A 766 29.74 -9.46 17.05
CA ALA A 766 29.16 -10.00 18.27
C ALA A 766 30.04 -9.73 19.50
N VAL A 767 31.36 -9.77 19.36
CA VAL A 767 32.30 -9.36 20.43
C VAL A 767 32.20 -7.86 20.71
N ALA A 768 32.17 -7.02 19.67
CA ALA A 768 32.09 -5.57 19.79
C ALA A 768 30.78 -5.08 20.43
N ASP A 769 29.68 -5.77 20.15
CA ASP A 769 28.33 -5.39 20.62
C ASP A 769 27.97 -6.04 21.97
N SER A 770 28.91 -6.75 22.62
CA SER A 770 28.69 -7.44 23.91
C SER A 770 29.78 -7.12 24.92
N GLN A 771 29.46 -7.29 26.19
CA GLN A 771 30.40 -7.05 27.29
C GLN A 771 31.15 -8.34 27.64
N PRO A 772 32.37 -8.26 28.23
CA PRO A 772 33.12 -9.45 28.66
C PRO A 772 32.40 -10.36 29.67
N ALA A 773 31.35 -9.85 30.33
CA ALA A 773 30.50 -10.63 31.23
C ALA A 773 29.43 -11.45 30.51
N ASP A 774 29.13 -11.16 29.24
CA ASP A 774 28.09 -11.80 28.47
C ASP A 774 28.54 -13.15 27.92
N VAL A 775 27.66 -14.14 27.95
CA VAL A 775 27.97 -15.49 27.47
C VAL A 775 28.28 -15.50 25.96
N ILE A 776 27.62 -14.63 25.19
CA ILE A 776 27.83 -14.51 23.75
C ILE A 776 29.23 -13.96 23.40
N HIS A 777 29.80 -13.13 24.27
CA HIS A 777 31.13 -12.53 24.09
C HIS A 777 32.22 -13.61 24.03
N ASP A 778 32.28 -14.47 25.05
CA ASP A 778 33.23 -15.58 25.10
C ASP A 778 32.93 -16.63 24.01
N ALA A 779 31.65 -16.89 23.71
CA ALA A 779 31.26 -17.79 22.63
C ALA A 779 31.81 -17.31 21.27
N ALA A 780 31.70 -16.01 20.97
CA ALA A 780 32.19 -15.43 19.74
C ALA A 780 33.72 -15.47 19.64
N LEU A 781 34.43 -15.10 20.71
CA LEU A 781 35.90 -15.20 20.79
C LEU A 781 36.39 -16.64 20.52
N PHE A 782 35.76 -17.63 21.17
CA PHE A 782 36.14 -19.03 21.02
C PHE A 782 35.82 -19.55 19.62
N SER A 783 34.65 -19.20 19.08
CA SER A 783 34.27 -19.53 17.70
C SER A 783 35.25 -18.95 16.68
N LEU A 784 35.67 -17.70 16.82
CA LEU A 784 36.69 -17.08 15.98
C LEU A 784 38.04 -17.84 16.04
N MET A 785 38.49 -18.21 17.24
CA MET A 785 39.72 -19.01 17.41
C MET A 785 39.62 -20.41 16.80
N VAL A 786 38.45 -21.04 16.85
CA VAL A 786 38.18 -22.37 16.26
C VAL A 786 38.10 -22.31 14.74
N ILE A 787 37.50 -21.26 14.17
CA ILE A 787 37.54 -20.96 12.73
C ILE A 787 39.00 -20.83 12.28
N GLY A 788 39.82 -20.13 13.08
CA GLY A 788 41.26 -20.04 12.91
C GLY A 788 41.69 -18.97 11.91
N ARG A 789 42.70 -19.26 11.09
CA ARG A 789 43.32 -18.27 10.18
C ARG A 789 42.34 -17.54 9.23
N PRO A 790 41.24 -18.15 8.72
CA PRO A 790 40.26 -17.42 7.92
C PRO A 790 39.60 -16.23 8.64
N ALA A 791 39.55 -16.23 9.98
CA ALA A 791 39.01 -15.10 10.74
C ALA A 791 40.00 -13.94 10.91
N LEU A 792 41.25 -14.10 10.47
CA LEU A 792 42.32 -13.12 10.71
C LEU A 792 42.03 -11.77 10.04
N SER A 793 41.48 -11.76 8.82
CA SER A 793 41.19 -10.52 8.10
C SER A 793 40.14 -9.67 8.82
N ALA A 794 39.04 -10.29 9.26
CA ALA A 794 37.97 -9.62 10.01
C ALA A 794 38.50 -9.01 11.32
N VAL A 795 39.31 -9.76 12.06
CA VAL A 795 39.93 -9.27 13.30
C VAL A 795 40.92 -8.15 13.01
N GLN A 796 41.76 -8.28 11.99
CA GLN A 796 42.69 -7.21 11.61
C GLN A 796 41.94 -5.94 11.20
N ALA A 797 40.84 -6.05 10.44
CA ALA A 797 40.03 -4.89 10.06
C ALA A 797 39.53 -4.13 11.30
N TYR A 798 39.04 -4.85 12.33
CA TYR A 798 38.64 -4.21 13.59
C TYR A 798 39.81 -3.49 14.29
N PHE A 799 41.02 -4.07 14.26
CA PHE A 799 42.19 -3.39 14.85
C PHE A 799 42.55 -2.09 14.12
N HIS A 800 42.46 -2.09 12.78
CA HIS A 800 42.76 -0.91 11.98
C HIS A 800 41.69 0.18 12.13
N TYR A 801 40.41 -0.21 12.17
CA TYR A 801 39.31 0.74 11.97
C TYR A 801 38.41 0.93 13.20
N GLY A 802 38.28 -0.04 14.11
CA GLY A 802 37.42 0.06 15.30
C GLY A 802 37.87 1.12 16.30
N ARG A 803 36.91 1.78 16.94
CA ARG A 803 37.16 2.81 17.97
C ARG A 803 37.31 2.24 19.37
N ASP A 804 36.62 1.15 19.69
CA ASP A 804 36.60 0.61 21.05
C ASP A 804 37.89 -0.17 21.40
N VAL A 805 38.62 0.37 22.38
CA VAL A 805 39.87 -0.20 22.87
C VAL A 805 39.62 -1.49 23.65
N GLU A 806 38.52 -1.59 24.41
CA GLU A 806 38.23 -2.81 25.18
C GLU A 806 37.97 -4.00 24.25
N THR A 807 37.16 -3.80 23.20
CA THR A 807 36.95 -4.80 22.13
C THR A 807 38.27 -5.21 21.47
N LYS A 808 39.18 -4.26 21.18
CA LYS A 808 40.52 -4.58 20.65
C LYS A 808 41.31 -5.46 21.61
N THR A 809 41.25 -5.21 22.92
CA THR A 809 41.94 -6.08 23.90
C THR A 809 41.33 -7.47 23.98
N SER A 810 40.01 -7.61 23.89
CA SER A 810 39.34 -8.93 23.81
C SER A 810 39.75 -9.69 22.55
N LEU A 811 39.70 -9.03 21.39
CA LEU A 811 40.10 -9.61 20.10
C LEU A 811 41.61 -9.86 19.99
N ALA A 812 42.44 -9.25 20.84
CA ALA A 812 43.88 -9.52 20.91
C ALA A 812 44.15 -11.01 21.19
N GLU A 813 43.33 -11.67 22.01
CA GLU A 813 43.43 -13.11 22.25
C GLU A 813 43.33 -13.91 20.94
N VAL A 814 42.32 -13.59 20.13
CA VAL A 814 42.10 -14.21 18.83
C VAL A 814 43.30 -13.93 17.92
N LEU A 815 43.70 -12.67 17.82
CA LEU A 815 44.79 -12.21 16.96
C LEU A 815 46.14 -12.86 17.32
N GLY A 816 46.47 -12.99 18.60
CA GLY A 816 47.67 -13.69 19.07
C GLY A 816 47.65 -15.19 18.77
N HIS A 817 46.47 -15.82 18.85
CA HIS A 817 46.30 -17.24 18.56
C HIS A 817 46.39 -17.55 17.06
N VAL A 818 45.69 -16.79 16.21
CA VAL A 818 45.58 -17.08 14.76
C VAL A 818 46.64 -16.36 13.91
N GLY A 819 47.23 -15.27 14.43
CA GLY A 819 48.09 -14.34 13.70
C GLY A 819 49.59 -14.66 13.68
N ARG A 820 50.06 -15.78 14.25
CA ARG A 820 51.51 -16.12 14.34
C ARG A 820 52.31 -15.98 13.03
N ARG A 821 51.67 -16.21 11.89
CA ARG A 821 52.35 -16.17 10.57
C ARG A 821 52.14 -14.86 9.82
N SER A 822 51.50 -13.88 10.44
CA SER A 822 51.25 -12.56 9.86
C SER A 822 52.29 -11.57 10.38
N PRO A 823 53.02 -10.85 9.50
CA PRO A 823 54.08 -9.94 9.92
C PRO A 823 53.55 -8.76 10.74
N ASP A 824 52.35 -8.27 10.41
CA ASP A 824 51.77 -7.04 10.95
C ASP A 824 51.11 -7.25 12.32
N THR A 825 50.85 -8.52 12.71
CA THR A 825 50.15 -8.82 13.97
C THR A 825 50.85 -8.27 15.19
N PHE A 826 52.19 -8.31 15.22
CA PHE A 826 52.91 -7.74 16.36
C PHE A 826 52.68 -6.24 16.49
N ASP A 827 52.71 -5.51 15.38
CA ASP A 827 52.58 -4.05 15.38
C ASP A 827 51.18 -3.62 15.79
N LEU A 828 50.13 -4.36 15.36
CA LEU A 828 48.76 -4.17 15.82
C LEU A 828 48.61 -4.43 17.34
N LEU A 829 49.18 -5.52 17.85
CA LEU A 829 49.16 -5.82 19.29
C LEU A 829 49.95 -4.79 20.11
N ARG A 830 51.06 -4.29 19.57
CA ARG A 830 51.87 -3.24 20.20
C ARG A 830 51.11 -1.93 20.30
N GLN A 831 50.41 -1.52 19.24
CA GLN A 831 49.59 -0.32 19.26
C GLN A 831 48.51 -0.41 20.36
N VAL A 832 47.76 -1.51 20.40
CA VAL A 832 46.72 -1.70 21.43
C VAL A 832 47.30 -1.83 22.83
N TRP A 833 48.50 -2.40 22.98
CA TRP A 833 49.22 -2.43 24.26
C TRP A 833 49.55 -1.02 24.78
N GLU A 834 49.95 -0.12 23.88
CA GLU A 834 50.27 1.27 24.18
C GLU A 834 48.99 2.06 24.51
N ASP A 835 47.89 1.82 23.80
CA ASP A 835 46.62 2.56 23.94
C ASP A 835 45.76 2.12 25.14
N ALA A 836 45.63 0.81 25.38
CA ALA A 836 44.74 0.25 26.40
C ALA A 836 45.34 0.35 27.79
N ASP A 837 44.59 0.57 28.86
CA ASP A 837 45.06 0.42 30.25
C ASP A 837 44.67 -0.93 30.88
N TRP A 838 45.09 -1.16 32.14
CA TRP A 838 44.76 -2.41 32.86
C TRP A 838 43.28 -2.58 33.19
N SER A 839 42.51 -1.50 33.29
CA SER A 839 41.05 -1.57 33.46
C SER A 839 40.36 -2.02 32.19
N GLN A 840 40.92 -1.66 31.03
CA GLN A 840 40.52 -2.10 29.69
C GLN A 840 41.16 -3.43 29.29
N ASN A 841 41.39 -4.34 30.25
CA ASN A 841 41.87 -5.71 29.97
C ASN A 841 43.20 -5.83 29.18
N ARG A 842 44.16 -4.90 29.33
CA ARG A 842 45.52 -4.98 28.74
C ARG A 842 46.22 -6.35 28.93
N ARG A 843 45.89 -7.10 29.98
CA ARG A 843 46.38 -8.48 30.19
C ARG A 843 46.07 -9.44 29.03
N MET A 844 44.99 -9.24 28.29
CA MET A 844 44.64 -10.06 27.12
C MET A 844 45.62 -9.83 25.98
N VAL A 845 46.20 -8.63 25.89
CA VAL A 845 47.29 -8.32 24.95
C VAL A 845 48.60 -8.99 25.40
N ALA A 846 48.87 -9.06 26.71
CA ALA A 846 50.03 -9.83 27.23
C ALA A 846 49.93 -11.32 26.87
N LEU A 847 48.74 -11.92 27.05
CA LEU A 847 48.43 -13.28 26.61
C LEU A 847 48.67 -13.45 25.10
N ALA A 848 48.18 -12.50 24.31
CA ALA A 848 48.35 -12.50 22.86
C ALA A 848 49.83 -12.49 22.45
N PHE A 849 50.67 -11.68 23.09
CA PHE A 849 52.12 -11.69 22.85
C PHE A 849 52.75 -13.07 23.13
N GLY A 850 52.35 -13.72 24.23
CA GLY A 850 52.83 -15.07 24.56
C GLY A 850 52.39 -16.12 23.54
N ASP A 851 51.14 -16.05 23.05
CA ASP A 851 50.61 -16.96 22.03
C ASP A 851 51.25 -16.73 20.64
N LEU A 852 51.46 -15.45 20.27
CA LEU A 852 52.13 -15.04 19.04
C LEU A 852 53.57 -15.59 18.98
N ARG A 853 54.27 -15.60 20.11
CA ARG A 853 55.70 -16.00 20.24
C ARG A 853 56.69 -15.08 19.52
N ASP A 854 56.35 -13.80 19.37
CA ASP A 854 57.28 -12.80 18.87
C ASP A 854 58.10 -12.21 20.03
N ARG A 855 59.43 -12.33 19.95
CA ARG A 855 60.35 -11.88 21.00
C ARG A 855 60.45 -10.36 21.11
N ARG A 856 59.97 -9.61 20.11
CA ARG A 856 59.85 -8.15 20.17
C ARG A 856 58.97 -7.67 21.34
N ALA A 857 58.10 -8.54 21.88
CA ALA A 857 57.26 -8.22 23.03
C ALA A 857 58.00 -8.21 24.38
N ILE A 858 59.18 -8.83 24.47
CA ILE A 858 59.90 -9.00 25.74
C ILE A 858 60.15 -7.67 26.47
N PRO A 859 60.66 -6.59 25.82
CA PRO A 859 60.89 -5.32 26.49
C PRO A 859 59.60 -4.67 27.02
N LEU A 860 58.49 -4.79 26.28
CA LEU A 860 57.18 -4.26 26.67
C LEU A 860 56.67 -4.96 27.93
N LEU A 861 56.71 -6.29 27.93
CA LEU A 861 56.28 -7.13 29.05
C LEU A 861 57.18 -6.97 30.29
N GLN A 862 58.50 -6.81 30.11
CA GLN A 862 59.43 -6.54 31.21
C GLN A 862 59.14 -5.18 31.86
N THR A 863 58.83 -4.16 31.06
CA THR A 863 58.45 -2.84 31.57
C THR A 863 57.15 -2.91 32.39
N ALA A 864 56.18 -3.72 31.96
CA ALA A 864 54.92 -3.90 32.70
C ALA A 864 55.08 -4.54 34.08
N LEU A 865 56.15 -5.31 34.34
CA LEU A 865 56.38 -5.88 35.69
C LEU A 865 56.61 -4.81 36.77
N GLU A 866 56.99 -3.59 36.37
CA GLU A 866 57.20 -2.46 37.27
C GLU A 866 55.97 -1.54 37.39
N ASP A 867 54.91 -1.82 36.61
CA ASP A 867 53.70 -1.01 36.58
C ASP A 867 52.84 -1.24 37.83
N ARG A 868 52.66 -0.18 38.63
CA ARG A 868 51.88 -0.23 39.89
C ARG A 868 50.38 -0.27 39.66
N ALA A 869 49.91 0.02 38.45
CA ALA A 869 48.50 -0.04 38.11
C ALA A 869 48.00 -1.50 38.01
N ALA A 870 48.81 -2.40 37.45
CA ALA A 870 48.51 -3.82 37.30
C ALA A 870 48.21 -4.51 38.63
N ASP A 871 47.21 -5.38 38.63
CA ASP A 871 46.92 -6.27 39.74
C ASP A 871 47.59 -7.63 39.61
N ARG A 872 47.30 -8.53 40.56
CA ARG A 872 47.92 -9.87 40.60
C ARG A 872 47.58 -10.71 39.36
N VAL A 873 46.33 -10.65 38.89
CA VAL A 873 45.88 -11.43 37.73
C VAL A 873 46.53 -10.89 36.47
N ASP A 874 46.65 -9.57 36.35
CA ASP A 874 47.38 -8.93 35.25
C ASP A 874 48.83 -9.41 35.19
N MET A 875 49.50 -9.44 36.35
CA MET A 875 50.86 -9.93 36.46
C MET A 875 50.98 -11.40 36.07
N ASP A 876 50.05 -12.28 36.47
CA ASP A 876 50.06 -13.69 36.07
C ASP A 876 50.13 -13.83 34.53
N TYR A 877 49.43 -12.98 33.79
CA TYR A 877 49.43 -13.01 32.32
C TYR A 877 50.75 -12.53 31.73
N VAL A 878 51.35 -11.47 32.31
CA VAL A 878 52.68 -10.97 31.92
C VAL A 878 53.77 -12.02 32.23
N TYR A 879 53.72 -12.64 33.41
CA TYR A 879 54.63 -13.70 33.83
C TYR A 879 54.58 -14.89 32.86
N TRP A 880 53.36 -15.37 32.57
CA TRP A 880 53.15 -16.45 31.63
C TRP A 880 53.70 -16.12 30.23
N ALA A 881 53.43 -14.91 29.74
CA ALA A 881 53.89 -14.48 28.42
C ALA A 881 55.43 -14.41 28.34
N LEU A 882 56.10 -13.85 29.35
CA LEU A 882 57.56 -13.81 29.42
C LEU A 882 58.19 -15.21 29.49
N GLN A 883 57.62 -16.10 30.31
CA GLN A 883 58.05 -17.50 30.41
C GLN A 883 57.89 -18.20 29.06
N ARG A 884 56.77 -17.96 28.37
CA ARG A 884 56.49 -18.52 27.05
C ARG A 884 57.46 -18.04 25.97
N LEU A 885 57.95 -16.80 26.08
CA LEU A 885 58.95 -16.20 25.19
C LEU A 885 60.40 -16.57 25.57
N GLY A 886 60.60 -17.30 26.66
CA GLY A 886 61.90 -17.71 27.17
C GLY A 886 62.72 -16.53 27.72
N ALA A 887 62.06 -15.49 28.22
CA ALA A 887 62.70 -14.40 28.96
C ALA A 887 62.92 -14.81 30.42
N PRO A 888 63.98 -14.34 31.09
CA PRO A 888 64.15 -14.56 32.52
C PRO A 888 63.05 -13.80 33.28
N VAL A 889 62.31 -14.51 34.12
CA VAL A 889 61.22 -13.93 34.91
C VAL A 889 61.51 -14.13 36.39
N PRO A 890 61.35 -13.10 37.25
CA PRO A 890 61.42 -13.29 38.69
C PRO A 890 60.39 -14.32 39.16
N SER A 891 60.66 -15.06 40.25
CA SER A 891 59.66 -15.98 40.81
C SER A 891 58.35 -15.23 41.10
N PRO A 892 57.18 -15.77 40.71
CA PRO A 892 55.89 -15.12 40.94
C PRO A 892 55.71 -14.90 42.46
N PRO A 893 55.15 -13.75 42.88
CA PRO A 893 54.97 -13.46 44.29
C PRO A 893 54.00 -14.45 44.94
N VAL A 894 54.52 -15.34 45.78
CA VAL A 894 53.72 -16.28 46.59
C VAL A 894 53.11 -15.55 47.78
N LYS A 895 51.85 -15.04 47.66
CA LYS A 895 50.87 -14.90 48.77
C LYS A 895 49.51 -14.32 48.35
N LYS A 896 48.46 -14.85 48.99
CA LYS A 896 47.02 -14.62 48.76
C LYS A 896 46.52 -13.27 49.32
N THR A 897 45.45 -12.79 48.67
CA THR A 897 44.50 -11.71 49.01
C THR A 897 44.97 -10.26 48.83
N SER A 898 44.86 -9.78 47.59
CA SER A 898 44.60 -8.37 47.29
C SER A 898 43.26 -8.27 46.55
N ARG A 899 42.48 -7.22 46.82
CA ARG A 899 41.26 -6.90 46.06
C ARG A 899 41.67 -6.68 44.60
N LEU A 900 41.11 -7.44 43.67
CA LEU A 900 41.36 -7.26 42.23
C LEU A 900 40.95 -5.84 41.84
N LYS A 901 41.79 -5.18 41.04
CA LYS A 901 41.48 -3.84 40.51
C LYS A 901 40.69 -3.97 39.20
N THR A 902 40.99 -5.01 38.43
CA THR A 902 40.26 -5.32 37.20
C THR A 902 39.53 -6.65 37.36
N PRO A 903 38.22 -6.76 37.00
CA PRO A 903 37.46 -8.00 37.11
C PRO A 903 38.16 -9.18 36.42
N ALA A 904 38.20 -10.36 37.04
CA ALA A 904 38.75 -11.53 36.36
C ALA A 904 37.87 -11.92 35.15
N PRO A 905 38.45 -12.44 34.05
CA PRO A 905 37.66 -12.90 32.91
C PRO A 905 36.71 -14.04 33.34
N TYR A 906 35.52 -14.10 32.74
CA TYR A 906 34.49 -15.08 33.07
C TYR A 906 35.01 -16.52 32.95
N ASN A 907 35.60 -16.85 31.79
CA ASN A 907 36.38 -18.08 31.62
C ASN A 907 37.87 -17.83 31.95
N PRO A 908 38.52 -18.60 32.83
CA PRO A 908 39.94 -18.41 33.15
C PRO A 908 40.85 -18.87 32.00
N ARG A 909 41.67 -17.97 31.45
CA ARG A 909 42.62 -18.32 30.36
C ARG A 909 43.90 -18.98 30.88
N LEU A 910 44.26 -18.72 32.13
CA LEU A 910 45.40 -19.30 32.83
C LEU A 910 44.97 -20.03 34.10
N ILE A 911 45.59 -21.17 34.38
CA ILE A 911 45.44 -21.94 35.63
C ILE A 911 46.82 -22.32 36.17
N TYR A 912 46.87 -22.67 37.45
CA TYR A 912 48.07 -23.26 38.05
C TYR A 912 48.01 -24.78 37.95
N ASP A 913 49.13 -25.41 37.61
CA ASP A 913 49.30 -26.86 37.70
C ASP A 913 49.64 -27.32 39.12
N GLU A 914 49.80 -28.63 39.31
CA GLU A 914 50.20 -29.24 40.58
C GLU A 914 51.57 -28.79 41.11
N PHE A 915 52.36 -28.11 40.28
CA PHE A 915 53.68 -27.56 40.59
C PHE A 915 53.68 -26.02 40.68
N ASP A 916 52.49 -25.39 40.74
CA ASP A 916 52.29 -23.93 40.82
C ASP A 916 52.83 -23.17 39.58
N ASN A 917 52.91 -23.83 38.42
CA ASN A 917 53.22 -23.18 37.15
C ASN A 917 51.95 -22.73 36.43
N LEU A 918 52.03 -21.58 35.77
CA LEU A 918 50.94 -21.06 34.94
C LEU A 918 50.83 -21.84 33.61
N LEU A 919 49.67 -22.47 33.39
CA LEU A 919 49.30 -23.16 32.16
C LEU A 919 48.21 -22.39 31.40
N ARG A 920 48.32 -22.40 30.06
CA ARG A 920 47.35 -21.81 29.14
C ARG A 920 46.22 -22.80 28.86
N LEU A 921 45.00 -22.46 29.28
CA LEU A 921 43.79 -23.18 28.88
C LEU A 921 43.34 -22.74 27.48
N ARG A 922 42.83 -23.72 26.73
CA ARG A 922 42.17 -23.50 25.44
C ARG A 922 40.72 -23.93 25.53
N TYR A 923 39.87 -23.39 24.67
CA TYR A 923 38.45 -23.68 24.66
C TYR A 923 38.02 -24.16 23.27
N ASN A 924 37.02 -25.04 23.23
CA ASN A 924 36.30 -25.29 21.98
C ASN A 924 35.21 -24.23 21.75
N ALA A 925 34.49 -24.32 20.62
CA ALA A 925 33.44 -23.36 20.28
C ALA A 925 32.29 -23.34 21.31
N TRP A 926 32.15 -24.38 22.13
CA TRP A 926 31.12 -24.49 23.18
C TRP A 926 31.56 -23.91 24.53
N GLY A 927 32.77 -23.37 24.63
CA GLY A 927 33.33 -22.88 25.89
C GLY A 927 33.75 -23.98 26.84
N GLU A 928 33.95 -25.21 26.36
CA GLU A 928 34.48 -26.30 27.17
C GLU A 928 36.01 -26.22 27.19
N PRO A 929 36.65 -26.19 28.37
CA PRO A 929 38.10 -26.11 28.49
C PRO A 929 38.76 -27.41 28.04
N LEU A 930 39.82 -27.30 27.26
CA LEU A 930 40.58 -28.40 26.71
C LEU A 930 41.88 -28.59 27.49
N CYS A 931 42.16 -29.84 27.83
CA CYS A 931 43.41 -30.24 28.46
C CYS A 931 44.61 -29.81 27.58
N PRO A 932 45.59 -29.05 28.13
CA PRO A 932 46.78 -28.62 27.39
C PRO A 932 47.60 -29.78 26.79
N ASP A 933 47.57 -30.96 27.42
CA ASP A 933 48.39 -32.11 27.01
C ASP A 933 47.70 -33.00 25.97
N CYS A 934 46.41 -33.32 26.16
CA CYS A 934 45.70 -34.29 25.31
C CYS A 934 44.57 -33.69 24.45
N GLY A 935 44.19 -32.42 24.69
CA GLY A 935 43.15 -31.72 23.92
C GLY A 935 41.72 -32.19 24.17
N ARG A 936 41.47 -33.05 25.17
CA ARG A 936 40.11 -33.47 25.55
C ARG A 936 39.45 -32.47 26.49
N PRO A 937 38.11 -32.35 26.50
CA PRO A 937 37.39 -31.52 27.46
C PRO A 937 37.69 -31.89 28.91
N LEU A 938 37.77 -30.88 29.77
CA LEU A 938 37.90 -30.98 31.22
C LEU A 938 36.57 -30.63 31.89
N VAL A 939 36.31 -31.23 33.05
CA VAL A 939 35.17 -30.93 33.93
C VAL A 939 35.67 -30.51 35.30
N ARG A 940 34.89 -29.71 36.03
CA ARG A 940 35.21 -29.43 37.44
C ARG A 940 34.70 -30.56 38.31
N ASP A 941 35.54 -31.03 39.22
CA ASP A 941 35.13 -31.96 40.26
C ASP A 941 34.41 -31.24 41.43
N GLU A 942 33.98 -32.01 42.43
CA GLU A 942 33.28 -31.49 43.63
C GLU A 942 34.12 -30.49 44.44
N SER A 943 35.44 -30.47 44.26
CA SER A 943 36.36 -29.53 44.90
C SER A 943 36.61 -28.25 44.07
N GLY A 944 36.09 -28.23 42.84
CA GLY A 944 36.26 -27.13 41.89
C GLY A 944 37.55 -27.21 41.06
N GLU A 945 38.31 -28.31 41.16
CA GLU A 945 39.52 -28.58 40.37
C GLU A 945 39.17 -29.15 38.98
N TRP A 946 39.97 -28.80 37.97
CA TRP A 946 39.77 -29.26 36.59
C TRP A 946 40.33 -30.67 36.41
N THR A 947 39.45 -31.63 36.11
CA THR A 947 39.79 -33.04 35.92
C THR A 947 39.22 -33.60 34.62
N HIS A 948 39.69 -34.77 34.18
CA HIS A 948 39.08 -35.46 33.05
C HIS A 948 37.72 -36.04 33.44
N PRO A 949 36.70 -35.95 32.56
CA PRO A 949 35.43 -36.62 32.82
C PRO A 949 35.65 -38.13 33.00
N PRO A 950 34.93 -38.77 33.94
CA PRO A 950 35.11 -40.20 34.22
C PRO A 950 34.89 -41.01 32.93
N GLU A 951 35.84 -41.89 32.59
CA GLU A 951 35.70 -42.73 31.40
C GLU A 951 34.38 -43.53 31.49
N PRO A 952 33.52 -43.52 30.44
CA PRO A 952 32.36 -44.40 30.42
C PRO A 952 32.85 -45.85 30.53
N PRO A 953 32.19 -46.71 31.33
CA PRO A 953 32.68 -48.05 31.60
C PRO A 953 32.93 -48.77 30.28
N SER A 954 34.20 -49.11 30.04
CA SER A 954 34.61 -49.81 28.83
C SER A 954 33.69 -51.01 28.63
N ARG A 955 33.04 -51.09 27.45
CA ARG A 955 32.32 -52.30 27.04
C ARG A 955 33.34 -53.42 27.03
N ARG A 956 33.32 -54.22 28.09
CA ARG A 956 34.11 -55.43 28.27
C ARG A 956 34.08 -56.24 26.98
N SER A 957 35.27 -56.46 26.45
CA SER A 957 35.57 -57.44 25.42
C SER A 957 35.13 -58.84 25.84
N ALA A 958 34.23 -59.44 25.07
CA ALA A 958 34.04 -60.89 24.93
C ALA A 958 33.40 -61.13 23.55
N SER A 959 33.86 -61.99 22.66
CA SER A 959 34.92 -63.00 22.72
C SER A 959 35.38 -63.37 21.31
N ARG A 960 36.60 -63.90 21.27
CA ARG A 960 37.29 -64.58 20.15
C ARG A 960 36.38 -65.31 19.14
N ARG A 961 36.63 -65.06 17.85
CA ARG A 961 36.58 -66.13 16.83
C ARG A 961 37.90 -66.23 16.08
N THR A 962 38.57 -67.33 16.36
CA THR A 962 39.65 -67.95 15.61
C THR A 962 39.33 -68.06 14.11
N LYS A 963 40.17 -67.47 13.24
CA LYS A 963 40.46 -68.04 11.92
C LYS A 963 41.96 -67.99 11.67
N ARG A 964 42.52 -69.20 11.63
CA ARG A 964 43.91 -69.53 11.28
C ARG A 964 44.01 -69.58 9.74
N LYS A 965 45.20 -69.22 9.23
CA LYS A 965 45.78 -69.40 7.88
C LYS A 965 45.49 -68.23 6.90
N ARG A 966 46.48 -67.68 6.17
CA ARG A 966 47.74 -68.26 5.67
C ARG A 966 48.69 -67.13 5.20
N LYS A 967 49.97 -67.20 5.58
CA LYS A 967 51.06 -66.57 4.81
C LYS A 967 51.19 -67.31 3.47
N ARG A 968 51.19 -66.60 2.34
CA ARG A 968 52.10 -66.91 1.21
C ARG A 968 52.36 -65.66 0.35
N LYS A 969 53.66 -65.42 0.16
CA LYS A 969 54.38 -64.53 -0.76
C LYS A 969 53.58 -63.80 -1.88
N ARG A 970 53.77 -62.47 -1.88
CA ARG A 970 53.83 -61.46 -2.98
C ARG A 970 53.02 -61.68 -4.27
N ARG A 971 52.01 -60.83 -4.47
CA ARG A 971 51.95 -59.76 -5.47
C ARG A 971 51.04 -58.67 -4.94
#